data_AF-A0A948AN74-F1
#
_entry.id   AF-A0A948AN74-F1
#
_cell.length_a   1.000
_cell.length_b   1.000
_cell.length_c   1.000
_cell.angle_alpha   90.00
_cell.angle_beta   90.00
_cell.angle_gamma   90.00
#
_symmetry.space_group_name_H-M   'P 1'
#
loop_
_entity.id
_entity.type
_entity.pdbx_description
1 polymer ?
#
loop_
_entity_poly.entity_id
_entity_poly.type
_entity_poly.pdbx_seq_one_letter_code
_entity_poly.pdbx_strand_id
1 'polypeptide(L)'
;MSMIIVDGSALVYRAHYAFIKRPLTAPSGETTSVAFGFFNSLLRLIAARKPEYLVIVFDEKGKVFRHEMYPDYKANRKPMPDDLADQLPRLHELLAAWGVPVLSRAGYEADDIMATLARTSGRISDKVWFYTGDKDFLQLLDERTAMLKPGRRNSDVTEFTADDVRREFGLEPAALSDVFALAGDSSDNIPGAPGVGAKTATKLIQEYGSLARLYADLDATELTPRLKRVLGEHREQVFLSRKLFRIDDAVPLEIEWSDLRTRLPTSPAVRALLDELGLRQILALTDRLAERDGAGESGDVETAAAPDARWNLRARGYRLLGDAPALAAYLESVPADVPLAVDTETDGLRPDTARLVGISLCARRGESVYIPVLVRAVAAQGDLFPGDAEDNLDWIRPGLAPVLADPDRLLVGQNLKFDRWILDRHGLPLGGKVFDTMVAAYVLDPGRQRFGLDELARDYLELDMIPYADLFGPGDRAKDILSVPLERLAVYAAEDADATRRLHELFVAELSGQPVLADLFETMETPLTEVLYAMEKRGIALDLPFLAGLGETFRAELAVLEQKIHETAGKEFNVQSPQQLAAVLFEDLGLKPVKKTSSGWSTDVSVLSALAEKHPLPGQVLEHRQLAKLLGTYVDSLMELVNPDSGLIHTSFNQAVTATGRLSSSDPNLQNIPVRSERGRQIRRAFVPRTEGAVFVSADYSQIELRLLAHLSGDEKLIETFRAGGDVHRRTAALVGGVDEDAVTGEMRGRAKAINFGVIYGMGARALARQLGITTREASGFIDGYFRTYPGVKRYVAARRDQARQTGATETLFGRRRALPEIMSDNNRLRSFQERVAVNTPIQGSAADLIKLAMLEVENRLADAGLASMLLLQVHDELLLESPAAEVERVTALVRDAMSGVYALDVPLVVDVHVGADWAEAHG
;
A
#
# COMPACT_ATOMS: atom_id res chain seq x y z
N MET A 1 29.03 -9.25 24.25
CA MET A 1 28.56 -7.90 24.63
C MET A 1 28.41 -7.05 23.38
N SER A 2 27.42 -6.15 23.31
CA SER A 2 27.14 -5.36 22.09
C SER A 2 26.94 -3.88 22.41
N MET A 3 27.36 -3.03 21.47
CA MET A 3 27.33 -1.56 21.60
C MET A 3 26.65 -0.95 20.38
N ILE A 4 25.75 0.03 20.61
CA ILE A 4 25.20 0.89 19.56
C ILE A 4 25.74 2.30 19.74
N ILE A 5 26.28 2.85 18.66
CA ILE A 5 26.73 4.23 18.56
C ILE A 5 25.77 4.94 17.60
N VAL A 6 25.03 5.92 18.09
CA VAL A 6 23.99 6.63 17.35
C VAL A 6 24.51 7.98 16.85
N ASP A 7 24.37 8.22 15.56
CA ASP A 7 24.53 9.55 14.97
C ASP A 7 23.28 10.39 15.30
N GLY A 8 23.37 11.17 16.37
CA GLY A 8 22.29 12.00 16.89
C GLY A 8 21.93 13.13 15.91
N SER A 9 22.94 13.75 15.29
CA SER A 9 22.77 14.80 14.29
C SER A 9 21.93 14.29 13.11
N ALA A 10 22.30 13.17 12.50
CA ALA A 10 21.55 12.61 11.37
C ALA A 10 20.15 12.17 11.76
N LEU A 11 19.98 11.59 12.96
CA LEU A 11 18.67 11.16 13.44
C LEU A 11 17.71 12.33 13.67
N VAL A 12 18.20 13.47 14.15
CA VAL A 12 17.44 14.72 14.29
C VAL A 12 16.92 15.22 12.94
N TYR A 13 17.80 15.37 11.94
CA TYR A 13 17.38 15.82 10.61
C TYR A 13 16.37 14.87 9.99
N ARG A 14 16.58 13.57 10.19
CA ARG A 14 15.67 12.55 9.71
C ARG A 14 14.29 12.63 10.36
N ALA A 15 14.23 12.77 11.69
CA ALA A 15 12.98 12.95 12.42
C ALA A 15 12.25 14.20 11.92
N HIS A 16 12.96 15.31 11.77
CA HIS A 16 12.41 16.56 11.22
C HIS A 16 11.76 16.37 9.84
N TYR A 17 12.49 15.84 8.85
CA TYR A 17 11.96 15.69 7.50
C TYR A 17 10.88 14.60 7.37
N ALA A 18 10.82 13.64 8.29
CA ALA A 18 9.75 12.65 8.33
C ALA A 18 8.38 13.30 8.66
N PHE A 19 8.39 14.33 9.52
CA PHE A 19 7.17 14.99 10.02
C PHE A 19 6.97 16.41 9.47
N ILE A 20 7.89 16.96 8.66
CA ILE A 20 7.78 18.32 8.10
C ILE A 20 6.46 18.59 7.34
N LYS A 21 5.86 17.55 6.74
CA LYS A 21 4.58 17.66 6.01
C LYS A 21 3.36 17.58 6.93
N ARG A 22 3.50 17.02 8.13
CA ARG A 22 2.45 16.83 9.14
C ARG A 22 3.11 16.88 10.53
N PRO A 23 3.40 18.10 11.04
CA PRO A 23 4.06 18.26 12.32
C PRO A 23 3.19 17.73 13.47
N LEU A 24 3.82 17.06 14.42
CA LEU A 24 3.23 16.72 15.72
C LEU A 24 3.39 17.89 16.68
N THR A 25 2.36 18.16 17.48
CA THR A 25 2.31 19.26 18.43
C THR A 25 1.87 18.80 19.82
N ALA A 26 2.51 19.32 20.86
CA ALA A 26 2.11 19.16 22.25
C ALA A 26 0.78 19.90 22.52
N PRO A 27 0.09 19.59 23.65
CA PRO A 27 -1.09 20.35 24.10
C PRO A 27 -0.82 21.85 24.29
N SER A 28 0.42 22.24 24.58
CA SER A 28 0.86 23.64 24.69
C SER A 28 0.99 24.37 23.34
N GLY A 29 0.89 23.65 22.22
CA GLY A 29 1.11 24.16 20.85
C GLY A 29 2.57 24.09 20.38
N GLU A 30 3.51 23.66 21.23
CA GLU A 30 4.91 23.43 20.86
C GLU A 30 5.04 22.26 19.87
N THR A 31 5.94 22.36 18.88
CA THR A 31 6.16 21.26 17.93
C THR A 31 7.05 20.17 18.56
N THR A 32 6.59 18.92 18.55
CA THR A 32 7.28 17.78 19.21
C THR A 32 7.73 16.70 18.22
N SER A 33 7.70 17.03 16.93
CA SER A 33 7.99 16.13 15.81
C SER A 33 9.38 15.48 15.90
N VAL A 34 10.40 16.28 16.21
CA VAL A 34 11.79 15.79 16.31
C VAL A 34 11.94 14.86 17.51
N ALA A 35 11.43 15.25 18.68
CA ALA A 35 11.48 14.44 19.89
C ALA A 35 10.77 13.10 19.69
N PHE A 36 9.55 13.11 19.13
CA PHE A 36 8.80 11.89 18.82
C PHE A 36 9.58 10.97 17.87
N GLY A 37 10.01 11.49 16.72
CA GLY A 37 10.70 10.70 15.70
C GLY A 37 12.03 10.13 16.18
N PHE A 38 12.78 10.90 16.96
CA PHE A 38 14.05 10.51 17.57
C PHE A 38 13.86 9.38 18.58
N PHE A 39 12.99 9.57 19.58
CA PHE A 39 12.73 8.57 20.62
C PHE A 39 12.09 7.30 20.07
N ASN A 40 11.11 7.41 19.17
CA ASN A 40 10.47 6.22 18.56
C ASN A 40 11.50 5.37 17.81
N SER A 41 12.43 6.00 17.08
CA SER A 41 13.49 5.28 16.37
C SER A 41 14.44 4.59 17.35
N LEU A 42 14.86 5.32 18.40
CA LEU A 42 15.87 4.84 19.34
C LEU A 42 15.33 3.72 20.25
N LEU A 43 14.11 3.85 20.79
CA LEU A 43 13.49 2.82 21.63
C LEU A 43 13.23 1.53 20.85
N ARG A 44 12.79 1.63 19.59
CA ARG A 44 12.64 0.44 18.73
C ARG A 44 13.98 -0.22 18.43
N LEU A 45 15.03 0.58 18.24
CA LEU A 45 16.38 0.06 18.04
C LEU A 45 16.89 -0.70 19.28
N ILE A 46 16.68 -0.13 20.47
CA ILE A 46 16.97 -0.79 21.76
C ILE A 46 16.17 -2.09 21.87
N ALA A 47 14.86 -2.06 21.57
CA ALA A 47 14.00 -3.24 21.61
C ALA A 47 14.47 -4.37 20.69
N ALA A 48 14.92 -4.01 19.48
CA ALA A 48 15.30 -4.96 18.44
C ALA A 48 16.70 -5.56 18.67
N ARG A 49 17.65 -4.77 19.17
CA ARG A 49 19.06 -5.16 19.24
C ARG A 49 19.58 -5.42 20.65
N LYS A 50 18.83 -4.99 21.68
CA LYS A 50 19.14 -5.15 23.11
C LYS A 50 20.62 -4.87 23.44
N PRO A 51 21.15 -3.68 23.09
CA PRO A 51 22.55 -3.38 23.30
C PRO A 51 22.88 -3.25 24.78
N GLU A 52 24.02 -3.77 25.20
CA GLU A 52 24.51 -3.56 26.57
C GLU A 52 25.01 -2.12 26.77
N TYR A 53 25.57 -1.53 25.70
CA TYR A 53 26.07 -0.16 25.71
C TYR A 53 25.40 0.68 24.62
N LEU A 54 24.98 1.89 24.97
CA LEU A 54 24.35 2.85 24.06
C LEU A 54 24.94 4.23 24.28
N VAL A 55 25.33 4.88 23.19
CA VAL A 55 25.81 6.27 23.21
C VAL A 55 25.28 7.04 22.00
N ILE A 56 24.92 8.29 22.23
CA ILE A 56 24.46 9.22 21.20
C ILE A 56 25.54 10.27 21.01
N VAL A 57 25.90 10.53 19.76
CA VAL A 57 26.93 11.51 19.40
C VAL A 57 26.30 12.64 18.60
N PHE A 58 26.62 13.89 18.96
CA PHE A 58 26.20 15.07 18.21
C PHE A 58 27.39 15.87 17.71
N ASP A 59 27.20 16.58 16.61
CA ASP A 59 28.13 17.61 16.16
C ASP A 59 28.09 18.82 17.09
N GLU A 60 29.26 19.41 17.33
CA GLU A 60 29.36 20.68 18.06
C GLU A 60 29.44 21.87 17.09
N LYS A 61 28.91 23.03 17.50
CA LYS A 61 29.02 24.26 16.70
C LYS A 61 30.47 24.74 16.66
N GLY A 62 31.05 24.87 15.47
CA GLY A 62 32.38 25.45 15.31
C GLY A 62 33.10 24.93 14.07
N LYS A 63 34.33 25.41 13.87
CA LYS A 63 35.22 24.84 12.85
C LYS A 63 35.85 23.56 13.39
N VAL A 64 35.83 22.51 12.57
CA VAL A 64 36.59 21.28 12.81
C VAL A 64 37.94 21.31 12.09
N PHE A 65 38.85 20.41 12.46
CA PHE A 65 40.20 20.33 11.87
C PHE A 65 40.20 20.23 10.32
N ARG A 66 39.14 19.68 9.70
CA ARG A 66 38.98 19.65 8.24
C ARG A 66 38.90 21.05 7.61
N HIS A 67 38.38 22.05 8.32
CA HIS A 67 38.33 23.44 7.85
C HIS A 67 39.73 24.11 7.84
N GLU A 68 40.66 23.61 8.66
CA GLU A 68 42.06 24.06 8.62
C GLU A 68 42.79 23.46 7.40
N MET A 69 42.43 22.23 7.01
CA MET A 69 42.97 21.56 5.84
C MET A 69 42.39 22.09 4.53
N TYR A 70 41.10 22.42 4.51
CA TYR A 70 40.40 22.95 3.34
C TYR A 70 39.34 23.97 3.76
N PRO A 71 39.60 25.29 3.58
CA PRO A 71 38.71 26.35 4.05
C PRO A 71 37.28 26.30 3.49
N ASP A 72 37.09 25.78 2.28
CA ASP A 72 35.77 25.68 1.63
C ASP A 72 35.00 24.40 2.01
N TYR A 73 35.53 23.58 2.93
CA TYR A 73 34.84 22.38 3.43
C TYR A 73 33.47 22.74 4.01
N LYS A 74 32.42 22.04 3.57
CA LYS A 74 31.00 22.30 3.92
C LYS A 74 30.51 23.74 3.69
N ALA A 75 31.24 24.56 2.92
CA ALA A 75 30.89 25.97 2.67
C ALA A 75 29.53 26.17 1.96
N ASN A 76 29.10 25.18 1.17
CA ASN A 76 27.81 25.19 0.47
C ASN A 76 26.66 24.56 1.28
N ARG A 77 26.91 24.11 2.52
CA ARG A 77 25.90 23.46 3.34
C ARG A 77 24.91 24.52 3.84
N LYS A 78 23.62 24.27 3.61
CA LYS A 78 22.57 25.16 4.10
C LYS A 78 22.60 25.19 5.64
N PRO A 79 22.33 26.36 6.26
CA PRO A 79 22.16 26.42 7.70
C PRO A 79 21.01 25.50 8.13
N MET A 80 21.06 25.06 9.39
CA MET A 80 19.97 24.29 9.99
C MET A 80 18.66 25.10 9.88
N PRO A 81 17.54 24.48 9.45
CA PRO A 81 16.24 25.14 9.44
C PRO A 81 15.87 25.66 10.83
N ASP A 82 15.29 26.88 10.90
CA ASP A 82 14.94 27.52 12.18
C ASP A 82 13.94 26.67 12.98
N ASP A 83 12.96 26.06 12.31
CA ASP A 83 11.96 25.17 12.90
C ASP A 83 12.55 23.85 13.43
N LEU A 84 13.71 23.42 12.93
CA LEU A 84 14.49 22.33 13.50
C LEU A 84 15.30 22.81 14.71
N ALA A 85 15.93 23.97 14.60
CA ALA A 85 16.72 24.55 15.68
C ALA A 85 15.89 24.81 16.95
N ASP A 86 14.64 25.23 16.79
CA ASP A 86 13.70 25.50 17.89
C ASP A 86 13.33 24.23 18.69
N GLN A 87 13.40 23.05 18.08
CA GLN A 87 13.04 21.77 18.72
C GLN A 87 14.22 21.11 19.46
N LEU A 88 15.45 21.52 19.19
CA LEU A 88 16.65 20.91 19.78
C LEU A 88 16.78 21.08 21.30
N PRO A 89 16.49 22.26 21.89
CA PRO A 89 16.60 22.43 23.34
C PRO A 89 15.77 21.42 24.12
N ARG A 90 14.52 21.17 23.70
CA ARG A 90 13.65 20.18 24.34
C ARG A 90 14.11 18.75 24.15
N LEU A 91 14.65 18.42 22.97
CA LEU A 91 15.25 17.10 22.77
C LEU A 91 16.41 16.88 23.75
N HIS A 92 17.31 17.86 23.90
CA HIS A 92 18.44 17.75 24.83
C HIS A 92 17.98 17.67 26.29
N GLU A 93 16.94 18.41 26.67
CA GLU A 93 16.32 18.30 28.00
C GLU A 93 15.80 16.88 28.26
N LEU A 94 15.09 16.28 27.30
CA LEU A 94 14.62 14.89 27.39
C LEU A 94 15.77 13.87 27.47
N LEU A 95 16.83 14.04 26.67
CA LEU A 95 18.00 13.14 26.70
C LEU A 95 18.74 13.25 28.03
N ALA A 96 18.88 14.46 28.58
CA ALA A 96 19.47 14.69 29.89
C ALA A 96 18.63 14.06 31.01
N ALA A 97 17.30 14.20 30.96
CA ALA A 97 16.39 13.58 31.93
C ALA A 97 16.43 12.04 31.85
N TRP A 98 16.58 11.48 30.64
CA TRP A 98 16.78 10.05 30.43
C TRP A 98 18.10 9.58 31.04
N GLY A 99 19.15 10.41 30.98
CA GLY A 99 20.48 10.00 31.41
C GLY A 99 21.10 9.01 30.44
N VAL A 100 20.68 9.05 29.17
CA VAL A 100 21.41 8.38 28.08
C VAL A 100 22.70 9.15 27.82
N PRO A 101 23.84 8.47 27.59
CA PRO A 101 25.11 9.13 27.33
C PRO A 101 25.07 9.91 26.02
N VAL A 102 25.34 11.22 26.11
CA VAL A 102 25.44 12.12 24.96
C VAL A 102 26.86 12.69 24.92
N LEU A 103 27.56 12.48 23.79
CA LEU A 103 28.93 12.96 23.60
C LEU A 103 29.01 13.96 22.44
N SER A 104 29.83 14.99 22.63
CA SER A 104 30.27 15.93 21.59
C SER A 104 31.67 16.43 21.95
N ARG A 105 32.48 16.82 20.96
CA ARG A 105 33.84 17.32 21.19
C ARG A 105 34.20 18.42 20.21
N ALA A 106 34.45 19.62 20.74
CA ALA A 106 34.89 20.76 19.95
C ALA A 106 36.14 20.43 19.11
N GLY A 107 36.11 20.83 17.84
CA GLY A 107 37.18 20.61 16.88
C GLY A 107 37.08 19.31 16.08
N TYR A 108 36.16 18.40 16.43
CA TYR A 108 35.94 17.11 15.77
C TYR A 108 34.47 16.95 15.36
N GLU A 109 34.21 16.10 14.36
CA GLU A 109 32.84 15.78 13.93
C GLU A 109 32.29 14.57 14.71
N ALA A 110 30.97 14.40 14.71
CA ALA A 110 30.34 13.24 15.32
C ALA A 110 30.95 11.92 14.78
N ASP A 111 31.24 11.89 13.48
CA ASP A 111 31.81 10.72 12.80
C ASP A 111 33.15 10.27 13.39
N ASP A 112 34.02 11.23 13.72
CA ASP A 112 35.34 10.96 14.30
C ASP A 112 35.23 10.41 15.73
N ILE A 113 34.29 10.96 16.52
CA ILE A 113 33.99 10.49 17.87
C ILE A 113 33.44 9.06 17.80
N MET A 114 32.52 8.79 16.88
CA MET A 114 31.92 7.47 16.68
C MET A 114 32.98 6.43 16.28
N ALA A 115 33.88 6.76 15.35
CA ALA A 115 34.98 5.90 14.95
C ALA A 115 35.94 5.60 16.11
N THR A 116 36.26 6.62 16.90
CA THR A 116 37.13 6.49 18.09
C THR A 116 36.51 5.55 19.13
N LEU A 117 35.21 5.69 19.41
CA LEU A 117 34.46 4.81 20.31
C LEU A 117 34.45 3.36 19.80
N ALA A 118 34.18 3.17 18.51
CA ALA A 118 34.18 1.84 17.91
C ALA A 118 35.56 1.17 17.99
N ARG A 119 36.65 1.90 17.75
CA ARG A 119 38.01 1.37 17.85
C ARG A 119 38.38 0.99 19.29
N THR A 120 38.09 1.87 20.24
CA THR A 120 38.51 1.73 21.65
C THR A 120 37.63 0.79 22.48
N SER A 121 36.40 0.52 22.05
CA SER A 121 35.44 -0.39 22.73
C SER A 121 35.80 -1.87 22.69
N GLY A 122 36.87 -2.27 21.99
CA GLY A 122 37.25 -3.68 21.83
C GLY A 122 37.56 -4.45 23.11
N ARG A 123 37.64 -3.77 24.26
CA ARG A 123 37.81 -4.40 25.58
C ARG A 123 36.49 -4.71 26.28
N ILE A 124 35.37 -4.16 25.81
CA ILE A 124 34.06 -4.22 26.47
C ILE A 124 32.93 -4.68 25.55
N SER A 125 33.16 -4.74 24.23
CA SER A 125 32.14 -5.10 23.25
C SER A 125 32.73 -5.98 22.15
N ASP A 126 32.01 -7.05 21.83
CA ASP A 126 32.33 -8.00 20.76
C ASP A 126 31.67 -7.61 19.43
N LYS A 127 30.68 -6.71 19.48
CA LYS A 127 29.97 -6.19 18.30
C LYS A 127 29.62 -4.72 18.47
N VAL A 128 29.96 -3.92 17.47
CA VAL A 128 29.65 -2.48 17.45
C VAL A 128 28.77 -2.17 16.25
N TRP A 129 27.67 -1.48 16.49
CA TRP A 129 26.76 -1.03 15.45
C TRP A 129 26.78 0.50 15.34
N PHE A 130 27.10 1.01 14.15
CA PHE A 130 26.94 2.41 13.80
C PHE A 130 25.52 2.64 13.29
N TYR A 131 24.69 3.35 14.05
CA TYR A 131 23.35 3.73 13.59
C TYR A 131 23.41 5.07 12.88
N THR A 132 23.68 5.02 11.57
CA THR A 132 23.77 6.19 10.69
C THR A 132 23.34 5.84 9.26
N GLY A 133 22.96 6.86 8.50
CA GLY A 133 22.70 6.76 7.07
C GLY A 133 23.89 7.13 6.20
N ASP A 134 24.99 7.61 6.80
CA ASP A 134 26.15 8.09 6.07
C ASP A 134 26.99 6.92 5.53
N LYS A 135 27.26 6.98 4.22
CA LYS A 135 28.04 5.97 3.51
C LYS A 135 29.51 6.01 3.90
N ASP A 136 29.99 7.11 4.48
CA ASP A 136 31.41 7.26 4.81
C ASP A 136 31.83 6.28 5.91
N PHE A 137 30.89 5.85 6.76
CA PHE A 137 31.09 4.78 7.76
C PHE A 137 31.32 3.41 7.15
N LEU A 138 30.99 3.20 5.87
CA LEU A 138 31.33 1.95 5.18
C LEU A 138 32.83 1.69 5.20
N GLN A 139 33.67 2.73 5.32
CA GLN A 139 35.12 2.59 5.39
C GLN A 139 35.63 2.01 6.73
N LEU A 140 34.78 1.99 7.76
CA LEU A 140 35.10 1.55 9.13
C LEU A 140 34.61 0.13 9.43
N LEU A 141 33.99 -0.54 8.45
CA LEU A 141 33.39 -1.86 8.65
C LEU A 141 34.45 -2.97 8.70
N ASP A 142 34.37 -3.83 9.70
CA ASP A 142 35.23 -4.99 9.91
C ASP A 142 34.40 -6.16 10.50
N GLU A 143 35.08 -7.16 11.07
CA GLU A 143 34.40 -8.32 11.69
C GLU A 143 33.55 -7.91 12.91
N ARG A 144 33.99 -6.91 13.67
CA ARG A 144 33.34 -6.40 14.88
C ARG A 144 32.30 -5.33 14.56
N THR A 145 32.52 -4.50 13.56
CA THR A 145 31.67 -3.34 13.27
C THR A 145 30.64 -3.63 12.17
N ALA A 146 29.46 -3.02 12.27
CA ALA A 146 28.43 -3.06 11.22
C ALA A 146 27.65 -1.74 11.20
N MET A 147 27.15 -1.33 10.04
CA MET A 147 26.32 -0.14 9.90
C MET A 147 24.84 -0.55 9.92
N LEU A 148 24.06 0.07 10.80
CA LEU A 148 22.61 -0.08 10.88
C LEU A 148 21.95 1.10 10.18
N LYS A 149 21.49 0.88 8.94
CA LYS A 149 20.91 1.92 8.09
C LYS A 149 19.41 2.13 8.40
N PRO A 150 18.97 3.36 8.72
CA PRO A 150 17.56 3.63 8.99
C PRO A 150 16.65 3.56 7.72
N GLY A 151 15.67 2.63 7.65
CA GLY A 151 14.78 2.40 6.48
C GLY A 151 13.71 3.48 6.17
N ARG A 152 13.08 3.55 4.98
CA ARG A 152 12.27 4.74 4.56
C ARG A 152 10.89 4.91 5.24
N ARG A 153 10.35 3.90 5.93
CA ARG A 153 9.10 3.93 6.73
C ARG A 153 9.22 2.93 7.90
N ASN A 154 8.26 2.94 8.81
CA ASN A 154 8.21 2.26 10.13
C ASN A 154 8.50 0.72 10.22
N SER A 155 9.21 0.10 9.28
CA SER A 155 9.87 -1.20 9.47
C SER A 155 10.94 -1.46 8.38
N ASP A 156 12.20 -1.37 8.82
CA ASP A 156 13.32 -2.30 8.63
C ASP A 156 14.65 -1.52 8.70
N VAL A 157 15.38 -1.74 9.79
CA VAL A 157 16.77 -1.30 9.93
C VAL A 157 17.62 -2.32 9.18
N THR A 158 18.24 -1.90 8.07
CA THR A 158 19.10 -2.79 7.29
C THR A 158 20.50 -2.81 7.90
N GLU A 159 20.99 -3.99 8.23
CA GLU A 159 22.37 -4.17 8.67
C GLU A 159 23.28 -4.34 7.45
N PHE A 160 24.41 -3.63 7.47
CA PHE A 160 25.42 -3.64 6.42
C PHE A 160 26.77 -3.94 7.04
N THR A 161 27.42 -5.00 6.58
CA THR A 161 28.66 -5.57 7.12
C THR A 161 29.84 -5.38 6.16
N ALA A 162 31.05 -5.71 6.60
CA ALA A 162 32.23 -5.73 5.73
C ALA A 162 32.05 -6.65 4.51
N ASP A 163 31.38 -7.80 4.67
CA ASP A 163 31.09 -8.72 3.55
C ASP A 163 30.11 -8.12 2.55
N ASP A 164 29.17 -7.30 3.01
CA ASP A 164 28.26 -6.58 2.12
C ASP A 164 29.02 -5.51 1.32
N VAL A 165 30.01 -4.84 1.92
CA VAL A 165 30.91 -3.93 1.19
C VAL A 165 31.68 -4.70 0.11
N ARG A 166 32.28 -5.85 0.46
CA ARG A 166 33.01 -6.70 -0.51
C ARG A 166 32.11 -7.14 -1.65
N ARG A 167 30.88 -7.53 -1.35
CA ARG A 167 29.89 -8.00 -2.35
C ARG A 167 29.42 -6.88 -3.26
N GLU A 168 29.13 -5.69 -2.72
CA GLU A 168 28.58 -4.56 -3.48
C GLU A 168 29.65 -3.79 -4.26
N PHE A 169 30.84 -3.59 -3.66
CA PHE A 169 31.89 -2.75 -4.22
C PHE A 169 33.09 -3.53 -4.74
N GLY A 170 33.19 -4.85 -4.49
CA GLY A 170 34.36 -5.65 -4.89
C GLY A 170 35.68 -5.18 -4.25
N LEU A 171 35.59 -4.47 -3.12
CA LEU A 171 36.69 -3.80 -2.43
C LEU A 171 36.61 -4.06 -0.92
N GLU A 172 37.75 -4.01 -0.25
CA GLU A 172 37.78 -3.96 1.21
C GLU A 172 37.26 -2.60 1.71
N PRO A 173 36.54 -2.55 2.85
CA PRO A 173 36.05 -1.32 3.48
C PRO A 173 37.05 -0.15 3.47
N ALA A 174 38.29 -0.38 3.91
CA ALA A 174 39.32 0.66 3.98
C ALA A 174 39.63 1.34 2.61
N ALA A 175 39.41 0.64 1.49
CA ALA A 175 39.64 1.16 0.15
C ALA A 175 38.53 2.12 -0.33
N LEU A 176 37.39 2.20 0.36
CA LEU A 176 36.32 3.14 -0.02
C LEU A 176 36.73 4.61 0.16
N SER A 177 37.63 4.91 1.10
CA SER A 177 38.20 6.25 1.25
C SER A 177 38.89 6.75 -0.02
N ASP A 178 39.57 5.86 -0.74
CA ASP A 178 40.22 6.13 -2.02
C ASP A 178 39.20 6.35 -3.15
N VAL A 179 38.09 5.60 -3.12
CA VAL A 179 36.97 5.75 -4.05
C VAL A 179 36.28 7.11 -3.86
N PHE A 180 35.97 7.48 -2.62
CA PHE A 180 35.34 8.77 -2.30
C PHE A 180 36.24 9.94 -2.69
N ALA A 181 37.54 9.85 -2.42
CA ALA A 181 38.51 10.87 -2.82
C ALA A 181 38.57 11.12 -4.33
N LEU A 182 38.44 10.08 -5.16
CA LEU A 182 38.40 10.22 -6.62
C LEU A 182 37.08 10.83 -7.10
N ALA A 183 35.97 10.43 -6.49
CA ALA A 183 34.64 10.88 -6.89
C ALA A 183 34.32 12.30 -6.42
N GLY A 184 34.87 12.71 -5.26
CA GLY A 184 34.48 13.91 -4.54
C GLY A 184 33.07 13.82 -3.94
N ASP A 185 32.69 14.85 -3.17
CA ASP A 185 31.33 15.03 -2.67
C ASP A 185 30.92 16.50 -2.76
N SER A 186 29.97 16.78 -3.64
CA SER A 186 29.41 18.12 -3.82
C SER A 186 28.62 18.63 -2.61
N SER A 187 28.08 17.74 -1.76
CA SER A 187 27.31 18.11 -0.56
C SER A 187 28.21 18.78 0.48
N ASP A 188 29.36 18.17 0.75
CA ASP A 188 30.36 18.65 1.70
C ASP A 188 31.42 19.54 1.04
N ASN A 189 31.21 19.88 -0.23
CA ASN A 189 32.12 20.65 -1.06
C ASN A 189 33.54 20.04 -1.10
N ILE A 190 33.66 18.71 -0.99
CA ILE A 190 34.93 18.01 -1.12
C ILE A 190 35.20 17.78 -2.61
N PRO A 191 36.29 18.31 -3.18
CA PRO A 191 36.58 18.11 -4.59
C PRO A 191 36.93 16.63 -4.89
N GLY A 192 36.86 16.26 -6.16
CA GLY A 192 37.31 14.95 -6.67
C GLY A 192 38.04 15.14 -7.99
N ALA A 193 38.40 14.06 -8.69
CA ALA A 193 38.92 14.17 -10.05
C ALA A 193 37.77 14.56 -11.02
N PRO A 194 37.84 15.71 -11.73
CA PRO A 194 36.72 16.18 -12.56
C PRO A 194 36.28 15.18 -13.63
N GLY A 195 35.01 14.79 -13.58
CA GLY A 195 34.45 13.80 -14.51
C GLY A 195 34.71 12.35 -14.14
N VAL A 196 35.31 12.07 -12.98
CA VAL A 196 35.39 10.74 -12.37
C VAL A 196 34.25 10.61 -11.37
N GLY A 197 33.23 9.81 -11.70
CA GLY A 197 32.14 9.49 -10.78
C GLY A 197 32.44 8.24 -9.94
N ALA A 198 31.59 7.97 -8.94
CA ALA A 198 31.75 6.82 -8.02
C ALA A 198 32.01 5.48 -8.73
N LYS A 199 31.29 5.16 -9.82
CA LYS A 199 31.52 3.92 -10.59
C LYS A 199 32.91 3.83 -11.21
N THR A 200 33.38 4.92 -11.82
CA THR A 200 34.71 4.98 -12.43
C THR A 200 35.79 4.91 -11.35
N ALA A 201 35.59 5.61 -10.22
CA ALA A 201 36.47 5.56 -9.07
C ALA A 201 36.59 4.14 -8.49
N THR A 202 35.46 3.44 -8.28
CA THR A 202 35.45 2.04 -7.82
C THR A 202 36.23 1.13 -8.75
N LYS A 203 36.02 1.23 -10.07
CA LYS A 203 36.76 0.41 -11.05
C LYS A 203 38.27 0.67 -10.99
N LEU A 204 38.69 1.93 -10.87
CA LEU A 204 40.11 2.27 -10.75
C LEU A 204 40.71 1.69 -9.47
N ILE A 205 40.01 1.78 -8.34
CA ILE A 205 40.53 1.22 -7.09
C ILE A 205 40.49 -0.32 -7.08
N GLN A 206 39.54 -0.97 -7.76
CA GLN A 206 39.55 -2.43 -7.95
C GLN A 206 40.76 -2.89 -8.76
N GLU A 207 41.09 -2.16 -9.82
CA GLU A 207 42.20 -2.51 -10.72
C GLU A 207 43.58 -2.24 -10.09
N TYR A 208 43.74 -1.09 -9.43
CA TYR A 208 45.03 -0.65 -8.90
C TYR A 208 45.18 -0.89 -7.38
N GLY A 209 44.13 -1.25 -6.67
CA GLY A 209 44.10 -1.53 -5.23
C GLY A 209 44.18 -0.29 -4.33
N SER A 210 44.87 0.78 -4.73
CA SER A 210 44.96 2.03 -3.95
C SER A 210 45.28 3.24 -4.82
N LEU A 211 45.01 4.44 -4.29
CA LEU A 211 45.40 5.70 -4.92
C LEU A 211 46.90 5.81 -5.17
N ALA A 212 47.70 5.36 -4.19
CA ALA A 212 49.16 5.42 -4.32
C ALA A 212 49.66 4.61 -5.52
N ARG A 213 49.08 3.42 -5.74
CA ARG A 213 49.44 2.55 -6.86
C ARG A 213 48.90 3.08 -8.19
N LEU A 214 47.65 3.55 -8.23
CA LEU A 214 47.06 4.20 -9.41
C LEU A 214 47.94 5.35 -9.93
N TYR A 215 48.45 6.19 -9.02
CA TYR A 215 49.30 7.32 -9.38
C TYR A 215 50.76 6.94 -9.64
N ALA A 216 51.25 5.82 -9.10
CA ALA A 216 52.59 5.31 -9.42
C ALA A 216 52.65 4.71 -10.83
N ASP A 217 51.57 4.06 -11.25
CA ASP A 217 51.48 3.39 -12.55
C ASP A 217 50.79 4.25 -13.63
N LEU A 218 50.45 5.52 -13.33
CA LEU A 218 49.58 6.38 -14.15
C LEU A 218 50.00 6.43 -15.63
N ASP A 219 51.30 6.50 -15.90
CA ASP A 219 51.86 6.54 -17.25
C ASP A 219 51.85 5.16 -17.95
N ALA A 220 51.99 4.08 -17.19
CA ALA A 220 51.99 2.69 -17.66
C ALA A 220 50.60 2.06 -17.83
N THR A 221 49.54 2.74 -17.35
CA THR A 221 48.14 2.23 -17.41
C THR A 221 47.54 2.25 -18.83
N GLU A 222 46.58 1.36 -19.14
CA GLU A 222 45.76 1.42 -20.36
C GLU A 222 44.57 2.40 -20.25
N LEU A 223 44.70 3.46 -19.44
CA LEU A 223 43.65 4.46 -19.28
C LEU A 223 43.57 5.40 -20.51
N THR A 224 42.35 5.89 -20.81
CA THR A 224 42.16 6.85 -21.90
C THR A 224 43.01 8.11 -21.71
N PRO A 225 43.52 8.74 -22.80
CA PRO A 225 44.35 9.94 -22.70
C PRO A 225 43.71 11.08 -21.90
N ARG A 226 42.37 11.23 -22.01
CA ARG A 226 41.59 12.21 -21.25
C ARG A 226 41.64 11.93 -19.75
N LEU A 227 41.47 10.67 -19.33
CA LEU A 227 41.45 10.28 -17.93
C LEU A 227 42.84 10.38 -17.29
N LYS A 228 43.91 9.98 -18.00
CA LYS A 228 45.30 10.17 -17.56
C LYS A 228 45.60 11.64 -17.28
N ARG A 229 45.23 12.52 -18.22
CA ARG A 229 45.42 13.97 -18.06
C ARG A 229 44.68 14.51 -16.85
N VAL A 230 43.38 14.19 -16.69
CA VAL A 230 42.56 14.64 -15.56
C VAL A 230 43.13 14.15 -14.22
N LEU A 231 43.48 12.87 -14.12
CA LEU A 231 44.04 12.32 -12.88
C LEU A 231 45.37 12.98 -12.56
N GLY A 232 46.25 13.18 -13.56
CA GLY A 232 47.54 13.84 -13.40
C GLY A 232 47.43 15.31 -12.96
N GLU A 233 46.59 16.10 -13.63
CA GLU A 233 46.35 17.52 -13.33
C GLU A 233 45.75 17.72 -11.93
N HIS A 234 44.94 16.77 -11.45
CA HIS A 234 44.23 16.86 -10.16
C HIS A 234 44.79 15.95 -9.06
N ARG A 235 46.04 15.45 -9.19
CA ARG A 235 46.66 14.53 -8.23
C ARG A 235 46.63 15.07 -6.80
N GLU A 236 47.15 16.28 -6.58
CA GLU A 236 47.22 16.89 -5.24
C GLU A 236 45.83 17.08 -4.62
N GLN A 237 44.86 17.48 -5.45
CA GLN A 237 43.46 17.64 -5.05
C GLN A 237 42.83 16.32 -4.60
N VAL A 238 43.05 15.22 -5.32
CA VAL A 238 42.54 13.89 -4.93
C VAL A 238 43.19 13.41 -3.62
N PHE A 239 44.50 13.63 -3.44
CA PHE A 239 45.17 13.28 -2.18
C PHE A 239 44.72 14.15 -0.99
N LEU A 240 44.41 15.42 -1.21
CA LEU A 240 43.77 16.27 -0.20
C LEU A 240 42.38 15.73 0.15
N SER A 241 41.58 15.40 -0.86
CA SER A 241 40.22 14.88 -0.69
C SER A 241 40.20 13.56 0.08
N ARG A 242 41.20 12.70 -0.15
CA ARG A 242 41.42 11.49 0.65
C ARG A 242 41.64 11.78 2.14
N LYS A 243 42.36 12.85 2.48
CA LYS A 243 42.52 13.27 3.88
C LYS A 243 41.22 13.80 4.48
N LEU A 244 40.40 14.48 3.67
CA LEU A 244 39.10 15.01 4.09
C LEU A 244 38.06 13.89 4.35
N PHE A 245 38.00 12.87 3.49
CA PHE A 245 37.09 11.71 3.64
C PHE A 245 37.50 10.71 4.71
N ARG A 246 38.78 10.71 5.11
CA ARG A 246 39.25 9.80 6.16
C ARG A 246 38.63 10.23 7.49
N ILE A 247 37.88 9.32 8.11
CA ILE A 247 37.36 9.50 9.47
C ILE A 247 38.52 9.30 10.45
N ASP A 248 38.68 10.22 11.41
CA ASP A 248 39.70 10.12 12.45
C ASP A 248 39.18 9.23 13.60
N ASP A 249 39.90 8.16 13.91
CA ASP A 249 39.55 7.22 14.98
C ASP A 249 40.37 7.45 16.26
N ALA A 250 41.11 8.57 16.35
CA ALA A 250 42.02 8.91 17.44
C ALA A 250 41.66 10.22 18.16
N VAL A 251 40.37 10.56 18.25
CA VAL A 251 39.91 11.71 19.00
C VAL A 251 40.30 11.58 20.48
N PRO A 252 40.86 12.61 21.14
CA PRO A 252 41.20 12.57 22.55
C PRO A 252 39.92 12.64 23.40
N LEU A 253 39.37 11.46 23.73
CA LEU A 253 38.18 11.28 24.55
C LEU A 253 38.56 10.63 25.89
N GLU A 254 38.04 11.17 26.98
CA GLU A 254 38.08 10.55 28.30
C GLU A 254 36.74 9.84 28.51
N ILE A 255 36.72 8.51 28.47
CA ILE A 255 35.49 7.69 28.49
C ILE A 255 35.58 6.67 29.62
N GLU A 256 34.62 6.73 30.53
CA GLU A 256 34.35 5.66 31.49
C GLU A 256 33.26 4.74 30.91
N TRP A 257 33.63 3.51 30.56
CA TRP A 257 32.73 2.58 29.85
C TRP A 257 31.49 2.18 30.65
N SER A 258 31.56 2.22 31.99
CA SER A 258 30.40 1.99 32.87
C SER A 258 29.29 3.01 32.65
N ASP A 259 29.65 4.23 32.25
CA ASP A 259 28.69 5.31 32.02
C ASP A 259 27.93 5.08 30.71
N LEU A 260 28.47 4.26 29.80
CA LEU A 260 27.85 3.95 28.52
C LEU A 260 26.79 2.83 28.58
N ARG A 261 26.52 2.26 29.76
CA ARG A 261 25.51 1.20 29.90
C ARG A 261 24.13 1.70 29.48
N THR A 262 23.45 0.91 28.66
CA THR A 262 22.08 1.22 28.22
C THR A 262 21.16 1.35 29.43
N ARG A 263 20.41 2.46 29.48
CA ARG A 263 19.36 2.69 30.48
C ARG A 263 18.06 2.98 29.73
N LEU A 264 16.93 2.54 30.25
CA LEU A 264 15.62 2.87 29.69
C LEU A 264 15.09 4.19 30.28
N PRO A 265 14.30 5.00 29.54
CA PRO A 265 13.81 6.32 29.97
C PRO A 265 12.68 6.28 31.00
N THR A 266 12.82 5.47 32.06
CA THR A 266 11.72 5.14 32.98
C THR A 266 11.60 6.08 34.18
N SER A 267 12.53 7.03 34.35
CA SER A 267 12.57 7.91 35.52
C SER A 267 11.32 8.81 35.60
N PRO A 268 10.84 9.15 36.81
CA PRO A 268 9.68 10.03 36.97
C PRO A 268 9.84 11.38 36.25
N ALA A 269 11.06 11.91 36.19
CA ALA A 269 11.37 13.16 35.48
C ALA A 269 11.15 13.03 33.96
N VAL A 270 11.56 11.92 33.35
CA VAL A 270 11.34 11.68 31.92
C VAL A 270 9.86 11.50 31.61
N ARG A 271 9.15 10.74 32.45
CA ARG A 271 7.70 10.52 32.28
C ARG A 271 6.93 11.84 32.31
N ALA A 272 7.26 12.71 33.26
CA ALA A 272 6.65 14.03 33.36
C ALA A 272 6.88 14.88 32.09
N LEU A 273 8.11 14.90 31.58
CA LEU A 273 8.45 15.63 30.34
C LEU A 273 7.78 15.02 29.10
N LEU A 274 7.69 13.69 29.00
CA LEU A 274 7.00 13.02 27.90
C LEU A 274 5.49 13.32 27.90
N ASP A 275 4.86 13.36 29.08
CA ASP A 275 3.45 13.71 29.22
C ASP A 275 3.19 15.19 28.90
N GLU A 276 4.04 16.10 29.40
CA GLU A 276 4.01 17.53 29.08
C GLU A 276 4.07 17.78 27.56
N LEU A 277 4.93 17.03 26.86
CA LEU A 277 5.11 17.12 25.42
C LEU A 277 4.05 16.34 24.61
N GLY A 278 3.07 15.71 25.28
CA GLY A 278 2.02 14.93 24.63
C GLY A 278 2.52 13.65 23.96
N LEU A 279 3.71 13.15 24.32
CA LEU A 279 4.38 12.00 23.71
C LEU A 279 3.92 10.66 24.33
N ARG A 280 2.60 10.46 24.45
CA ARG A 280 1.99 9.28 25.10
C ARG A 280 2.41 7.95 24.48
N GLN A 281 2.60 7.91 23.16
CA GLN A 281 3.08 6.71 22.46
C GLN A 281 4.52 6.34 22.87
N ILE A 282 5.38 7.34 23.11
CA ILE A 282 6.76 7.11 23.58
C ILE A 282 6.75 6.62 25.03
N LEU A 283 5.86 7.17 25.85
CA LEU A 283 5.64 6.70 27.22
C LEU A 283 5.24 5.21 27.23
N ALA A 284 4.24 4.83 26.44
CA ALA A 284 3.79 3.44 26.33
C ALA A 284 4.86 2.49 25.76
N LEU A 285 5.73 2.95 24.85
CA LEU A 285 6.87 2.17 24.37
C LEU A 285 7.92 1.97 25.46
N THR A 286 8.15 3.00 26.27
CA THR A 286 9.09 2.97 27.39
C THR A 286 8.61 2.01 28.48
N ASP A 287 7.32 2.02 28.79
CA ASP A 287 6.69 1.11 29.75
C ASP A 287 6.83 -0.35 29.33
N ARG A 288 6.48 -0.64 28.07
CA ARG A 288 6.64 -1.99 27.51
C ARG A 288 8.08 -2.49 27.53
N LEU A 289 9.05 -1.60 27.31
CA LEU A 289 10.46 -1.97 27.38
C LEU A 289 10.92 -2.21 28.82
N ALA A 290 10.45 -1.40 29.76
CA ALA A 290 10.78 -1.52 31.18
C ALA A 290 10.24 -2.81 31.81
N GLU A 291 9.00 -3.16 31.48
CA GLU A 291 8.36 -4.40 31.92
C GLU A 291 9.12 -5.64 31.42
N ARG A 292 9.69 -5.58 30.22
CA ARG A 292 10.49 -6.67 29.63
C ARG A 292 11.88 -6.79 30.26
N ASP A 293 12.53 -5.70 30.64
CA ASP A 293 13.84 -5.73 31.30
C ASP A 293 13.73 -6.18 32.77
N GLY A 294 12.66 -5.78 33.48
CA GLY A 294 12.40 -6.19 34.87
C GLY A 294 12.12 -7.70 35.04
N ALA A 295 11.75 -8.40 33.97
CA ALA A 295 11.55 -9.85 33.95
C ALA A 295 12.84 -10.67 33.76
N GLY A 296 14.00 -10.01 33.60
CA GLY A 296 15.27 -10.63 33.16
C GLY A 296 16.31 -10.95 34.24
N GLU A 297 16.14 -10.52 35.50
CA GLU A 297 17.11 -10.80 36.59
C GLU A 297 16.49 -11.65 37.70
N SER A 298 16.40 -12.96 37.45
CA SER A 298 16.48 -14.01 38.48
C SER A 298 16.62 -15.37 37.80
N GLY A 299 17.86 -15.81 37.66
CA GLY A 299 18.17 -17.21 37.38
C GLY A 299 18.25 -17.99 38.69
N ASP A 300 17.33 -18.92 38.90
CA ASP A 300 17.62 -20.34 39.16
C ASP A 300 16.32 -21.17 39.30
N VAL A 301 16.26 -22.21 38.46
CA VAL A 301 15.52 -23.49 38.44
C VAL A 301 14.18 -23.65 39.22
N GLU A 302 13.17 -24.09 38.44
CA GLU A 302 11.91 -24.80 38.77
C GLU A 302 10.87 -24.10 39.66
N THR A 303 9.82 -23.55 39.04
CA THR A 303 8.42 -24.08 39.05
C THR A 303 7.47 -23.08 38.37
N ALA A 304 6.59 -23.57 37.49
CA ALA A 304 5.39 -22.92 36.94
C ALA A 304 5.42 -21.38 36.80
N ALA A 305 5.88 -20.88 35.65
CA ALA A 305 5.82 -19.46 35.31
C ALA A 305 4.36 -18.96 35.31
N ALA A 306 4.09 -17.86 36.01
CA ALA A 306 2.86 -17.11 35.86
C ALA A 306 2.75 -16.58 34.41
N PRO A 307 1.57 -16.60 33.76
CA PRO A 307 1.45 -16.19 32.36
C PRO A 307 1.78 -14.71 32.18
N ASP A 308 2.46 -14.38 31.08
CA ASP A 308 2.46 -13.02 30.51
C ASP A 308 1.01 -12.52 30.47
N ALA A 309 0.71 -11.45 31.22
CA ALA A 309 -0.65 -10.93 31.37
C ALA A 309 -1.30 -10.59 30.02
N ARG A 310 -0.49 -10.32 28.98
CA ARG A 310 -0.94 -10.11 27.60
C ARG A 310 -1.70 -11.30 27.03
N TRP A 311 -1.23 -12.52 27.30
CA TRP A 311 -1.76 -13.77 26.74
C TRP A 311 -2.64 -14.53 27.73
N ASN A 312 -3.09 -13.88 28.79
CA ASN A 312 -3.95 -14.48 29.80
C ASN A 312 -5.42 -14.16 29.51
N LEU A 313 -6.19 -15.17 29.09
CA LEU A 313 -7.63 -15.03 28.81
C LEU A 313 -8.40 -14.40 29.99
N ARG A 314 -8.20 -14.93 31.20
CA ARG A 314 -8.94 -14.50 32.40
C ARG A 314 -8.63 -13.06 32.79
N ALA A 315 -7.36 -12.65 32.69
CA ALA A 315 -6.95 -11.27 32.98
C ALA A 315 -7.62 -10.25 32.02
N ARG A 316 -7.99 -10.70 30.82
CA ARG A 316 -8.67 -9.89 29.80
C ARG A 316 -10.20 -10.01 29.82
N GLY A 317 -10.76 -10.86 30.68
CA GLY A 317 -12.21 -11.15 30.73
C GLY A 317 -12.69 -12.15 29.67
N TYR A 318 -11.76 -12.80 28.95
CA TYR A 318 -12.05 -13.73 27.87
C TYR A 318 -12.14 -15.18 28.35
N ARG A 319 -12.85 -16.03 27.60
CA ARG A 319 -13.02 -17.46 27.95
C ARG A 319 -12.84 -18.37 26.74
N LEU A 320 -12.24 -19.54 26.97
CA LEU A 320 -12.20 -20.64 26.02
C LEU A 320 -13.39 -21.57 26.28
N LEU A 321 -14.18 -21.89 25.25
CA LEU A 321 -15.30 -22.84 25.33
C LEU A 321 -14.91 -24.14 24.64
N GLY A 322 -14.72 -25.20 25.42
CA GLY A 322 -14.23 -26.49 24.92
C GLY A 322 -15.29 -27.58 24.75
N ASP A 323 -16.56 -27.31 25.08
CA ASP A 323 -17.63 -28.30 25.04
C ASP A 323 -19.02 -27.69 24.81
N ALA A 324 -19.98 -28.54 24.43
CA ALA A 324 -21.36 -28.15 24.17
C ALA A 324 -22.09 -27.53 25.38
N PRO A 325 -21.98 -28.04 26.61
CA PRO A 325 -22.58 -27.41 27.78
C PRO A 325 -22.11 -25.97 28.02
N ALA A 326 -20.81 -25.69 27.88
CA ALA A 326 -20.26 -24.34 28.05
C ALA A 326 -20.74 -23.38 26.96
N LEU A 327 -20.83 -23.86 25.71
CA LEU A 327 -21.39 -23.09 24.59
C LEU A 327 -22.87 -22.79 24.80
N ALA A 328 -23.68 -23.79 25.17
CA ALA A 328 -25.10 -23.60 25.45
C ALA A 328 -25.32 -22.58 26.57
N ALA A 329 -24.59 -22.69 27.68
CA ALA A 329 -24.67 -21.75 28.79
C ALA A 329 -24.28 -20.31 28.40
N TYR A 330 -23.28 -20.15 27.52
CA TYR A 330 -22.94 -18.84 26.97
C TYR A 330 -24.08 -18.27 26.13
N LEU A 331 -24.59 -19.04 25.16
CA LEU A 331 -25.63 -18.59 24.24
C LEU A 331 -26.94 -18.27 24.97
N GLU A 332 -27.33 -19.07 25.97
CA GLU A 332 -28.49 -18.80 26.84
C GLU A 332 -28.35 -17.50 27.64
N SER A 333 -27.11 -17.10 27.97
CA SER A 333 -26.83 -15.86 28.70
C SER A 333 -26.88 -14.59 27.82
N VAL A 334 -27.00 -14.75 26.50
CA VAL A 334 -27.03 -13.67 25.50
C VAL A 334 -28.45 -13.51 24.94
N PRO A 335 -29.21 -12.48 25.38
CA PRO A 335 -30.55 -12.21 24.85
C PRO A 335 -30.58 -12.07 23.33
N ALA A 336 -31.72 -12.39 22.71
CA ALA A 336 -31.90 -12.35 21.25
C ALA A 336 -31.74 -10.94 20.65
N ASP A 337 -32.15 -9.91 21.39
CA ASP A 337 -32.08 -8.50 21.03
C ASP A 337 -30.69 -7.88 21.23
N VAL A 338 -29.76 -8.59 21.88
CA VAL A 338 -28.38 -8.12 22.07
C VAL A 338 -27.55 -8.47 20.82
N PRO A 339 -26.89 -7.47 20.18
CA PRO A 339 -26.01 -7.72 19.05
C PRO A 339 -24.84 -8.63 19.44
N LEU A 340 -24.56 -9.62 18.60
CA LEU A 340 -23.52 -10.61 18.80
C LEU A 340 -22.41 -10.40 17.76
N ALA A 341 -21.22 -9.98 18.21
CA ALA A 341 -20.06 -9.95 17.34
C ALA A 341 -19.54 -11.36 17.08
N VAL A 342 -19.19 -11.65 15.84
CA VAL A 342 -18.70 -12.95 15.35
C VAL A 342 -17.48 -12.70 14.49
N ASP A 343 -16.46 -13.52 14.68
CA ASP A 343 -15.24 -13.52 13.86
C ASP A 343 -14.69 -14.95 13.72
N THR A 344 -13.96 -15.21 12.64
CA THR A 344 -13.44 -16.54 12.29
C THR A 344 -11.93 -16.54 12.08
N GLU A 345 -11.28 -17.51 12.71
CA GLU A 345 -9.88 -17.81 12.46
C GLU A 345 -9.75 -18.91 11.42
N THR A 346 -8.83 -18.77 10.47
CA THR A 346 -8.66 -19.70 9.35
C THR A 346 -7.19 -19.98 9.05
N ASP A 347 -6.90 -21.07 8.35
CA ASP A 347 -5.55 -21.44 7.94
C ASP A 347 -5.11 -20.81 6.59
N GLY A 348 -5.89 -19.89 6.04
CA GLY A 348 -5.59 -19.22 4.79
C GLY A 348 -6.51 -18.03 4.49
N LEU A 349 -6.08 -17.17 3.57
CA LEU A 349 -6.80 -15.92 3.25
C LEU A 349 -7.87 -16.08 2.16
N ARG A 350 -8.02 -17.29 1.62
CA ARG A 350 -8.99 -17.63 0.55
C ARG A 350 -10.18 -18.35 1.14
N PRO A 351 -11.37 -17.71 1.24
CA PRO A 351 -12.52 -18.32 1.92
C PRO A 351 -13.07 -19.57 1.19
N ASP A 352 -12.78 -19.71 -0.11
CA ASP A 352 -13.19 -20.85 -0.92
C ASP A 352 -12.35 -22.11 -0.66
N THR A 353 -11.12 -21.98 -0.14
CA THR A 353 -10.23 -23.12 0.15
C THR A 353 -9.84 -23.25 1.62
N ALA A 354 -9.80 -22.16 2.38
CA ALA A 354 -9.35 -22.16 3.77
C ALA A 354 -10.26 -23.01 4.67
N ARG A 355 -9.68 -23.55 5.75
CA ARG A 355 -10.39 -24.32 6.77
C ARG A 355 -10.62 -23.45 8.00
N LEU A 356 -11.76 -23.65 8.65
CA LEU A 356 -12.12 -22.95 9.89
C LEU A 356 -11.31 -23.50 11.06
N VAL A 357 -10.52 -22.64 11.69
CA VAL A 357 -9.67 -22.99 12.85
C VAL A 357 -10.41 -22.72 14.15
N GLY A 358 -11.17 -21.63 14.25
CA GLY A 358 -12.00 -21.35 15.42
C GLY A 358 -12.92 -20.16 15.21
N ILE A 359 -13.83 -19.98 16.16
CA ILE A 359 -14.86 -18.93 16.13
C ILE A 359 -14.76 -18.13 17.41
N SER A 360 -14.74 -16.81 17.30
CA SER A 360 -14.83 -15.90 18.44
C SER A 360 -16.21 -15.24 18.49
N LEU A 361 -16.76 -15.06 19.69
CA LEU A 361 -18.06 -14.43 19.90
C LEU A 361 -17.97 -13.35 20.99
N CYS A 362 -18.62 -12.20 20.80
CA CYS A 362 -18.68 -11.14 21.80
C CYS A 362 -20.02 -10.40 21.80
N ALA A 363 -20.82 -10.60 22.86
CA ALA A 363 -22.08 -9.88 23.07
C ALA A 363 -21.91 -8.58 23.88
N ARG A 364 -20.96 -8.58 24.83
CA ARG A 364 -20.68 -7.45 25.73
C ARG A 364 -19.19 -7.15 25.74
N ARG A 365 -18.84 -5.85 25.79
CA ARG A 365 -17.45 -5.36 25.81
C ARG A 365 -16.65 -6.07 26.90
N GLY A 366 -15.48 -6.60 26.53
CA GLY A 366 -14.58 -7.30 27.44
C GLY A 366 -15.01 -8.71 27.87
N GLU A 367 -16.12 -9.25 27.36
CA GLU A 367 -16.65 -10.58 27.70
C GLU A 367 -16.66 -11.54 26.49
N SER A 368 -15.58 -11.54 25.70
CA SER A 368 -15.44 -12.40 24.52
C SER A 368 -15.19 -13.86 24.87
N VAL A 369 -15.63 -14.75 23.98
CA VAL A 369 -15.37 -16.18 24.06
C VAL A 369 -14.75 -16.69 22.77
N TYR A 370 -13.91 -17.72 22.86
CA TYR A 370 -13.32 -18.42 21.73
C TYR A 370 -13.70 -19.91 21.75
N ILE A 371 -14.08 -20.43 20.58
CA ILE A 371 -14.52 -21.80 20.35
C ILE A 371 -13.54 -22.43 19.34
N PRO A 372 -12.66 -23.35 19.76
CA PRO A 372 -11.72 -23.99 18.86
C PRO A 372 -12.42 -25.03 17.99
N VAL A 373 -12.22 -24.95 16.67
CA VAL A 373 -12.81 -25.88 15.69
C VAL A 373 -11.77 -26.92 15.26
N LEU A 374 -10.65 -26.48 14.69
CA LEU A 374 -9.53 -27.37 14.38
C LEU A 374 -8.50 -27.32 15.49
N VAL A 375 -8.25 -28.48 16.10
CA VAL A 375 -7.24 -28.62 17.16
C VAL A 375 -6.29 -29.74 16.75
N ARG A 376 -4.98 -29.46 16.75
CA ARG A 376 -4.00 -30.55 16.65
C ARG A 376 -4.05 -31.36 17.94
N ALA A 377 -4.36 -32.65 17.84
CA ALA A 377 -4.14 -33.57 18.95
C ALA A 377 -2.63 -33.58 19.27
N VAL A 378 -2.25 -33.03 20.41
CA VAL A 378 -0.87 -33.20 20.90
C VAL A 378 -0.75 -34.66 21.29
N ALA A 379 -0.12 -35.47 20.44
CA ALA A 379 0.25 -36.83 20.78
C ALA A 379 1.04 -36.79 22.08
N ALA A 380 0.61 -37.56 23.09
CA ALA A 380 1.34 -37.73 24.32
C ALA A 380 2.80 -38.07 23.99
N GLN A 381 3.73 -37.35 24.62
CA GLN A 381 5.19 -37.44 24.46
C GLN A 381 5.68 -38.74 23.79
N GLY A 382 6.08 -38.68 22.51
CA GLY A 382 6.81 -39.79 21.89
C GLY A 382 6.77 -39.92 20.37
N ASP A 383 5.75 -39.40 19.67
CA ASP A 383 5.65 -39.59 18.22
C ASP A 383 6.18 -38.39 17.43
N LEU A 384 7.12 -38.67 16.51
CA LEU A 384 7.81 -37.71 15.64
C LEU A 384 6.95 -37.20 14.45
N PHE A 385 5.64 -37.47 14.46
CA PHE A 385 4.72 -37.02 13.40
C PHE A 385 3.53 -36.27 14.02
N PRO A 386 3.19 -35.07 13.52
CA PRO A 386 1.95 -34.43 13.89
C PRO A 386 0.77 -35.29 13.43
N GLY A 387 -0.17 -35.61 14.34
CA GLY A 387 -1.45 -36.22 13.97
C GLY A 387 -2.27 -35.29 13.08
N ASP A 388 -3.23 -35.85 12.34
CA ASP A 388 -4.21 -35.07 11.60
C ASP A 388 -5.04 -34.22 12.57
N ALA A 389 -5.32 -32.97 12.20
CA ALA A 389 -6.21 -32.12 13.00
C ALA A 389 -7.65 -32.64 12.84
N GLU A 390 -8.29 -33.01 13.94
CA GLU A 390 -9.71 -33.34 13.97
C GLU A 390 -10.54 -32.05 14.09
N ASP A 391 -11.64 -31.96 13.34
CA ASP A 391 -12.59 -30.86 13.49
C ASP A 391 -13.64 -31.16 14.57
N ASN A 392 -13.99 -30.15 15.35
CA ASN A 392 -14.90 -30.24 16.48
C ASN A 392 -16.34 -29.82 16.13
N LEU A 393 -16.72 -29.83 14.85
CA LEU A 393 -17.98 -29.22 14.41
C LEU A 393 -19.22 -29.97 14.92
N ASP A 394 -19.11 -31.25 15.23
CA ASP A 394 -20.23 -32.10 15.66
C ASP A 394 -20.94 -31.58 16.91
N TRP A 395 -20.19 -31.02 17.87
CA TRP A 395 -20.77 -30.46 19.09
C TRP A 395 -21.06 -28.95 18.99
N ILE A 396 -20.39 -28.24 18.07
CA ILE A 396 -20.56 -26.80 17.86
C ILE A 396 -21.83 -26.50 17.06
N ARG A 397 -22.05 -27.19 15.93
CA ARG A 397 -23.15 -26.92 14.99
C ARG A 397 -24.53 -26.94 15.64
N PRO A 398 -24.92 -27.96 16.44
CA PRO A 398 -26.28 -28.03 16.98
C PRO A 398 -26.63 -26.83 17.89
N GLY A 399 -25.65 -26.26 18.59
CA GLY A 399 -25.85 -25.10 19.46
C GLY A 399 -25.73 -23.77 18.73
N LEU A 400 -24.71 -23.61 17.88
CA LEU A 400 -24.38 -22.30 17.28
C LEU A 400 -25.14 -22.01 15.98
N ALA A 401 -25.40 -23.02 15.13
CA ALA A 401 -26.06 -22.81 13.83
C ALA A 401 -27.44 -22.14 13.96
N PRO A 402 -28.34 -22.53 14.90
CA PRO A 402 -29.63 -21.87 15.05
C PRO A 402 -29.52 -20.40 15.47
N VAL A 403 -28.49 -20.05 16.26
CA VAL A 403 -28.26 -18.67 16.72
C VAL A 403 -27.75 -17.79 15.59
N LEU A 404 -26.82 -18.29 14.77
CA LEU A 404 -26.32 -17.55 13.60
C LEU A 404 -27.41 -17.42 12.52
N ALA A 405 -28.27 -18.43 12.38
CA ALA A 405 -29.34 -18.46 11.39
C ALA A 405 -30.57 -17.63 11.76
N ASP A 406 -30.66 -17.13 13.00
CA ASP A 406 -31.81 -16.38 13.51
C ASP A 406 -31.96 -15.03 12.78
N PRO A 407 -33.03 -14.82 11.98
CA PRO A 407 -33.20 -13.59 11.19
C PRO A 407 -33.42 -12.33 12.03
N ASP A 408 -33.83 -12.47 13.29
CA ASP A 408 -34.12 -11.33 14.16
C ASP A 408 -32.89 -10.88 14.96
N ARG A 409 -31.85 -11.73 15.05
CA ARG A 409 -30.61 -11.41 15.74
C ARG A 409 -29.71 -10.52 14.87
N LEU A 410 -29.12 -9.49 15.48
CA LEU A 410 -28.07 -8.68 14.86
C LEU A 410 -26.70 -9.34 15.07
N LEU A 411 -26.09 -9.79 13.99
CA LEU A 411 -24.70 -10.22 13.93
C LEU A 411 -23.81 -9.05 13.55
N VAL A 412 -22.69 -8.91 14.24
CA VAL A 412 -21.72 -7.86 14.01
C VAL A 412 -20.41 -8.52 13.61
N GLY A 413 -19.70 -7.97 12.63
CA GLY A 413 -18.38 -8.47 12.27
C GLY A 413 -17.58 -7.42 11.53
N GLN A 414 -16.37 -7.79 11.17
CA GLN A 414 -15.46 -6.96 10.39
C GLN A 414 -15.14 -7.73 9.12
N ASN A 415 -15.52 -7.20 7.94
CA ASN A 415 -15.42 -7.95 6.68
C ASN A 415 -16.21 -9.28 6.71
N LEU A 416 -17.46 -9.21 7.18
CA LEU A 416 -18.35 -10.35 7.39
C LEU A 416 -18.55 -11.23 6.16
N LYS A 417 -18.37 -10.68 4.95
CA LYS A 417 -18.42 -11.44 3.70
C LYS A 417 -17.44 -12.64 3.71
N PHE A 418 -16.27 -12.48 4.32
CA PHE A 418 -15.29 -13.56 4.48
C PHE A 418 -15.81 -14.62 5.47
N ASP A 419 -16.18 -14.20 6.68
CA ASP A 419 -16.69 -15.08 7.74
C ASP A 419 -17.93 -15.84 7.29
N ARG A 420 -18.83 -15.15 6.59
CA ARG A 420 -20.05 -15.69 5.98
C ARG A 420 -19.76 -16.91 5.13
N TRP A 421 -18.75 -16.85 4.27
CA TRP A 421 -18.40 -17.97 3.39
C TRP A 421 -17.77 -19.12 4.18
N ILE A 422 -16.82 -18.82 5.06
CA ILE A 422 -16.17 -19.83 5.90
C ILE A 422 -17.21 -20.61 6.72
N LEU A 423 -18.10 -19.89 7.42
CA LEU A 423 -19.13 -20.46 8.28
C LEU A 423 -20.15 -21.28 7.48
N ASP A 424 -20.60 -20.79 6.32
CA ASP A 424 -21.53 -21.51 5.46
C ASP A 424 -20.95 -22.85 4.96
N ARG A 425 -19.68 -22.87 4.51
CA ARG A 425 -18.98 -24.12 4.13
C ARG A 425 -18.91 -25.15 5.27
N HIS A 426 -18.99 -24.67 6.51
CA HIS A 426 -18.85 -25.49 7.71
C HIS A 426 -20.20 -25.74 8.39
N GLY A 427 -21.33 -25.49 7.73
CA GLY A 427 -22.68 -25.81 8.23
C GLY A 427 -23.17 -24.85 9.31
N LEU A 428 -22.65 -23.62 9.32
CA LEU A 428 -23.00 -22.55 10.26
C LEU A 428 -23.56 -21.35 9.47
N PRO A 429 -24.82 -21.41 8.99
CA PRO A 429 -25.37 -20.34 8.18
C PRO A 429 -25.64 -19.08 9.01
N LEU A 430 -25.15 -17.92 8.55
CA LEU A 430 -25.64 -16.61 8.97
C LEU A 430 -27.00 -16.33 8.31
N GLY A 431 -28.02 -16.10 9.11
CA GLY A 431 -29.37 -15.72 8.66
C GLY A 431 -29.85 -14.41 9.28
N GLY A 432 -29.16 -13.91 10.31
CA GLY A 432 -29.49 -12.67 11.01
C GLY A 432 -29.21 -11.40 10.23
N LYS A 433 -29.68 -10.28 10.78
CA LYS A 433 -29.28 -8.94 10.34
C LYS A 433 -27.78 -8.80 10.55
N VAL A 434 -27.08 -8.17 9.63
CA VAL A 434 -25.62 -8.01 9.72
C VAL A 434 -25.24 -6.54 9.86
N PHE A 435 -24.19 -6.29 10.64
CA PHE A 435 -23.51 -5.00 10.71
C PHE A 435 -22.01 -5.23 10.50
N ASP A 436 -21.49 -4.75 9.38
CA ASP A 436 -20.06 -4.84 9.08
C ASP A 436 -19.35 -3.53 9.46
N THR A 437 -18.44 -3.58 10.43
CA THR A 437 -17.70 -2.41 10.91
C THR A 437 -16.77 -1.83 9.85
N MET A 438 -16.27 -2.63 8.91
CA MET A 438 -15.47 -2.17 7.77
C MET A 438 -16.32 -1.30 6.85
N VAL A 439 -17.53 -1.78 6.52
CA VAL A 439 -18.48 -1.09 5.63
C VAL A 439 -19.00 0.18 6.30
N ALA A 440 -19.33 0.12 7.59
CA ALA A 440 -19.75 1.30 8.35
C ALA A 440 -18.66 2.38 8.38
N ALA A 441 -17.41 2.01 8.70
CA ALA A 441 -16.28 2.93 8.67
C ALA A 441 -16.06 3.54 7.28
N TYR A 442 -16.25 2.75 6.21
CA TYR A 442 -16.15 3.21 4.83
C TYR A 442 -17.23 4.20 4.44
N VAL A 443 -18.47 4.00 4.88
CA VAL A 443 -19.57 4.96 4.66
C VAL A 443 -19.30 6.28 5.39
N LEU A 444 -18.78 6.21 6.62
CA LEU A 444 -18.47 7.39 7.44
C LEU A 444 -17.27 8.19 6.89
N ASP A 445 -16.22 7.52 6.41
CA ASP A 445 -15.04 8.17 5.81
C ASP A 445 -14.46 7.35 4.62
N PRO A 446 -15.02 7.50 3.41
CA PRO A 446 -14.49 6.80 2.23
C PRO A 446 -13.13 7.35 1.77
N GLY A 447 -12.65 8.47 2.34
CA GLY A 447 -11.35 9.04 2.04
C GLY A 447 -10.18 8.34 2.75
N ARG A 448 -10.49 7.52 3.76
CA ARG A 448 -9.51 6.74 4.51
C ARG A 448 -8.81 5.70 3.63
N GLN A 449 -7.54 5.44 3.91
CA GLN A 449 -6.73 4.52 3.10
C GLN A 449 -6.87 3.05 3.49
N ARG A 450 -7.24 2.76 4.74
CA ARG A 450 -7.28 1.40 5.30
C ARG A 450 -8.45 1.26 6.26
N PHE A 451 -9.10 0.12 6.19
CA PHE A 451 -10.27 -0.22 6.99
C PHE A 451 -10.06 -1.55 7.74
N GLY A 452 -8.81 -1.99 7.95
CA GLY A 452 -8.52 -3.18 8.73
C GLY A 452 -8.83 -2.98 10.22
N LEU A 453 -9.13 -4.07 10.93
CA LEU A 453 -9.56 -4.02 12.33
C LEU A 453 -8.56 -3.32 13.23
N ASP A 454 -7.27 -3.69 13.13
CA ASP A 454 -6.15 -3.07 13.86
C ASP A 454 -6.11 -1.55 13.72
N GLU A 455 -6.34 -1.06 12.50
CA GLU A 455 -6.28 0.38 12.21
C GLU A 455 -7.52 1.11 12.70
N LEU A 456 -8.70 0.49 12.59
CA LEU A 456 -9.93 1.04 13.14
C LEU A 456 -9.90 1.07 14.67
N ALA A 457 -9.50 -0.02 15.31
CA ALA A 457 -9.39 -0.10 16.77
C ALA A 457 -8.40 0.93 17.33
N ARG A 458 -7.23 1.10 16.69
CA ARG A 458 -6.26 2.12 17.11
C ARG A 458 -6.83 3.54 16.98
N ASP A 459 -7.40 3.86 15.81
CA ASP A 459 -7.76 5.24 15.51
C ASP A 459 -9.08 5.67 16.19
N TYR A 460 -10.00 4.75 16.47
CA TYR A 460 -11.31 5.05 17.06
C TYR A 460 -11.45 4.64 18.53
N LEU A 461 -10.75 3.59 18.98
CA LEU A 461 -10.86 3.08 20.35
C LEU A 461 -9.62 3.34 21.20
N GLU A 462 -8.56 3.90 20.61
CA GLU A 462 -7.23 4.00 21.24
C GLU A 462 -6.72 2.63 21.74
N LEU A 463 -7.12 1.56 21.05
CA LEU A 463 -6.79 0.18 21.39
C LEU A 463 -5.69 -0.35 20.48
N ASP A 464 -4.49 -0.59 21.03
CA ASP A 464 -3.43 -1.33 20.34
C ASP A 464 -3.69 -2.83 20.47
N MET A 465 -4.30 -3.42 19.43
CA MET A 465 -4.57 -4.85 19.33
C MET A 465 -3.28 -5.67 19.15
N ILE A 466 -3.39 -6.98 19.42
CA ILE A 466 -2.36 -7.97 19.19
C ILE A 466 -2.22 -8.18 17.68
N PRO A 467 -1.07 -7.83 17.07
CA PRO A 467 -0.88 -8.05 15.64
C PRO A 467 -0.82 -9.55 15.31
N TYR A 468 -1.38 -9.98 14.18
CA TYR A 468 -1.31 -11.37 13.70
C TYR A 468 0.13 -11.93 13.71
N ALA A 469 1.13 -11.10 13.39
CA ALA A 469 2.53 -11.50 13.41
C ALA A 469 3.05 -11.93 14.79
N ASP A 470 2.46 -11.43 15.88
CA ASP A 470 2.85 -11.74 17.25
C ASP A 470 2.35 -13.11 17.73
N LEU A 471 1.44 -13.75 16.98
CA LEU A 471 1.06 -15.16 17.22
C LEU A 471 2.24 -16.11 17.01
N PHE A 472 3.16 -15.74 16.13
CA PHE A 472 4.26 -16.59 15.68
C PHE A 472 5.58 -16.24 16.36
N GLY A 473 6.44 -17.25 16.56
CA GLY A 473 7.78 -17.05 17.10
C GLY A 473 8.75 -16.40 16.09
N PRO A 474 9.83 -15.75 16.55
CA PRO A 474 10.87 -15.24 15.66
C PRO A 474 11.44 -16.35 14.76
N GLY A 475 11.28 -16.20 13.44
CA GLY A 475 11.81 -17.15 12.46
C GLY A 475 10.80 -18.13 11.85
N ASP A 476 9.55 -18.13 12.32
CA ASP A 476 8.48 -18.90 11.68
C ASP A 476 8.04 -18.23 10.37
N ARG A 477 8.63 -18.70 9.26
CA ARG A 477 8.33 -18.20 7.91
C ARG A 477 7.04 -18.77 7.34
N ALA A 478 6.59 -19.93 7.85
CA ALA A 478 5.40 -20.61 7.35
C ALA A 478 4.12 -19.94 7.88
N LYS A 479 4.18 -19.35 9.09
CA LYS A 479 3.03 -18.72 9.74
C LYS A 479 1.83 -19.67 9.82
N ASP A 480 2.09 -20.93 10.18
CA ASP A 480 1.06 -21.96 10.34
C ASP A 480 0.26 -21.68 11.60
N ILE A 481 -0.97 -21.17 11.46
CA ILE A 481 -1.85 -20.84 12.58
C ILE A 481 -2.15 -22.05 13.47
N LEU A 482 -2.12 -23.28 12.91
CA LEU A 482 -2.33 -24.51 13.67
C LEU A 482 -1.15 -24.88 14.56
N SER A 483 -0.01 -24.19 14.44
CA SER A 483 1.15 -24.35 15.33
C SER A 483 1.09 -23.42 16.56
N VAL A 484 0.16 -22.46 16.56
CA VAL A 484 0.03 -21.46 17.63
C VAL A 484 -0.55 -22.12 18.88
N PRO A 485 0.02 -21.88 20.09
CA PRO A 485 -0.57 -22.36 21.33
C PRO A 485 -2.02 -21.89 21.48
N LEU A 486 -2.94 -22.81 21.80
CA LEU A 486 -4.39 -22.55 21.84
C LEU A 486 -4.77 -21.33 22.69
N GLU A 487 -4.15 -21.14 23.85
CA GLU A 487 -4.44 -19.98 24.70
C GLU A 487 -4.07 -18.65 24.01
N ARG A 488 -2.98 -18.60 23.25
CA ARG A 488 -2.58 -17.39 22.50
C ARG A 488 -3.55 -17.09 21.37
N LEU A 489 -3.91 -18.11 20.60
CA LEU A 489 -4.89 -17.99 19.52
C LEU A 489 -6.25 -17.53 20.08
N ALA A 490 -6.66 -18.10 21.20
CA ALA A 490 -7.91 -17.73 21.87
C ALA A 490 -7.91 -16.27 22.33
N VAL A 491 -6.79 -15.74 22.84
CA VAL A 491 -6.70 -14.33 23.25
C VAL A 491 -6.78 -13.39 22.05
N TYR A 492 -6.06 -13.71 20.97
CA TYR A 492 -6.08 -12.94 19.72
C TYR A 492 -7.49 -12.87 19.14
N ALA A 493 -8.09 -14.03 18.86
CA ALA A 493 -9.43 -14.11 18.26
C ALA A 493 -10.51 -13.46 19.15
N ALA A 494 -10.42 -13.62 20.48
CA ALA A 494 -11.36 -12.99 21.40
C ALA A 494 -11.20 -11.45 21.47
N GLU A 495 -9.99 -10.92 21.27
CA GLU A 495 -9.75 -9.47 21.16
C GLU A 495 -10.37 -8.91 19.87
N ASP A 496 -10.28 -9.63 18.75
CA ASP A 496 -10.89 -9.23 17.47
C ASP A 496 -12.41 -9.10 17.59
N ALA A 497 -13.09 -10.07 18.20
CA ALA A 497 -14.52 -9.98 18.48
C ALA A 497 -14.87 -8.84 19.46
N ASP A 498 -14.06 -8.58 20.49
CA ASP A 498 -14.26 -7.46 21.44
C ASP A 498 -14.12 -6.09 20.75
N ALA A 499 -13.04 -5.92 20.00
CA ALA A 499 -12.74 -4.69 19.26
C ALA A 499 -13.86 -4.39 18.25
N THR A 500 -14.29 -5.41 17.50
CA THR A 500 -15.42 -5.32 16.57
C THR A 500 -16.71 -4.91 17.27
N ARG A 501 -17.01 -5.52 18.43
CA ARG A 501 -18.20 -5.17 19.22
C ARG A 501 -18.18 -3.74 19.73
N ARG A 502 -17.00 -3.22 20.11
CA ARG A 502 -16.80 -1.83 20.53
C ARG A 502 -16.93 -0.83 19.38
N LEU A 503 -16.35 -1.16 18.22
CA LEU A 503 -16.47 -0.35 17.00
C LEU A 503 -17.92 -0.23 16.55
N HIS A 504 -18.68 -1.32 16.58
CA HIS A 504 -20.10 -1.31 16.25
C HIS A 504 -20.88 -0.29 17.11
N GLU A 505 -20.69 -0.28 18.42
CA GLU A 505 -21.37 0.68 19.29
C GLU A 505 -21.03 2.13 18.95
N LEU A 506 -19.77 2.40 18.59
CA LEU A 506 -19.35 3.72 18.15
C LEU A 506 -19.98 4.09 16.80
N PHE A 507 -19.88 3.20 15.82
CA PHE A 507 -20.35 3.49 14.46
C PHE A 507 -21.87 3.57 14.35
N VAL A 508 -22.63 2.83 15.16
CA VAL A 508 -24.08 3.02 15.28
C VAL A 508 -24.41 4.42 15.78
N ALA A 509 -23.68 4.93 16.78
CA ALA A 509 -23.88 6.29 17.28
C ALA A 509 -23.53 7.35 16.23
N GLU A 510 -22.41 7.18 15.51
CA GLU A 510 -21.97 8.06 14.43
C GLU A 510 -22.94 8.10 13.25
N LEU A 511 -23.41 6.92 12.79
CA LEU A 511 -24.40 6.81 11.71
C LEU A 511 -25.75 7.41 12.12
N SER A 512 -26.19 7.20 13.37
CA SER A 512 -27.42 7.81 13.89
C SER A 512 -27.37 9.34 13.87
N GLY A 513 -26.19 9.94 14.01
CA GLY A 513 -25.97 11.38 13.87
C GLY A 513 -26.02 11.88 12.42
N GLN A 514 -26.03 10.99 11.43
CA GLN A 514 -25.96 11.28 10.00
C GLN A 514 -26.99 10.46 9.21
N PRO A 515 -28.30 10.82 9.27
CA PRO A 515 -29.38 10.00 8.72
C PRO A 515 -29.23 9.60 7.25
N VAL A 516 -28.63 10.47 6.42
CA VAL A 516 -28.38 10.18 5.01
C VAL A 516 -27.32 9.09 4.83
N LEU A 517 -26.29 9.08 5.67
CA LEU A 517 -25.26 8.03 5.64
C LEU A 517 -25.78 6.72 6.27
N ALA A 518 -26.62 6.80 7.30
CA ALA A 518 -27.31 5.64 7.85
C ALA A 518 -28.19 4.97 6.77
N ASP A 519 -29.00 5.75 6.05
CA ASP A 519 -29.82 5.24 4.95
C ASP A 519 -28.96 4.60 3.84
N LEU A 520 -27.86 5.25 3.44
CA LEU A 520 -26.92 4.67 2.47
C LEU A 520 -26.30 3.35 2.96
N PHE A 521 -25.95 3.27 4.24
CA PHE A 521 -25.42 2.05 4.84
C PHE A 521 -26.46 0.93 4.85
N GLU A 522 -27.67 1.20 5.33
CA GLU A 522 -28.73 0.22 5.52
C GLU A 522 -29.38 -0.25 4.21
N THR A 523 -29.59 0.65 3.25
CA THR A 523 -30.37 0.35 2.03
C THR A 523 -29.50 -0.05 0.84
N MET A 524 -28.20 0.29 0.86
CA MET A 524 -27.31 0.04 -0.27
C MET A 524 -26.10 -0.80 0.12
N GLU A 525 -25.26 -0.36 1.06
CA GLU A 525 -23.97 -1.03 1.29
C GLU A 525 -24.09 -2.36 2.03
N THR A 526 -24.94 -2.44 3.05
CA THR A 526 -25.16 -3.67 3.82
C THR A 526 -25.84 -4.76 2.98
N PRO A 527 -26.95 -4.50 2.26
CA PRO A 527 -27.58 -5.51 1.40
C PRO A 527 -26.66 -5.97 0.26
N LEU A 528 -25.82 -5.05 -0.25
CA LEU A 528 -24.87 -5.37 -1.31
C LEU A 528 -23.84 -6.41 -0.86
N THR A 529 -23.46 -6.43 0.43
CA THR A 529 -22.53 -7.44 0.95
C THR A 529 -23.00 -8.88 0.70
N GLU A 530 -24.31 -9.15 0.83
CA GLU A 530 -24.87 -10.47 0.53
C GLU A 530 -24.87 -10.78 -0.98
N VAL A 531 -25.16 -9.79 -1.83
CA VAL A 531 -25.06 -9.97 -3.28
C VAL A 531 -23.63 -10.28 -3.70
N LEU A 532 -22.65 -9.55 -3.14
CA LEU A 532 -21.24 -9.80 -3.40
C LEU A 532 -20.83 -11.19 -2.92
N TYR A 533 -21.17 -11.58 -1.69
CA TYR A 533 -20.94 -12.94 -1.20
C TYR A 533 -21.51 -14.01 -2.17
N ALA A 534 -22.75 -13.83 -2.63
CA ALA A 534 -23.38 -14.76 -3.57
C ALA A 534 -22.61 -14.82 -4.91
N MET A 535 -22.20 -13.68 -5.46
CA MET A 535 -21.39 -13.59 -6.68
C MET A 535 -20.04 -14.31 -6.53
N GLU A 536 -19.33 -14.09 -5.42
CA GLU A 536 -18.04 -14.73 -5.16
C GLU A 536 -18.20 -16.25 -5.06
N LYS A 537 -19.21 -16.71 -4.30
CA LYS A 537 -19.53 -18.14 -4.15
C LYS A 537 -19.92 -18.79 -5.47
N ARG A 538 -20.66 -18.08 -6.34
CA ARG A 538 -21.03 -18.58 -7.68
C ARG A 538 -19.81 -18.83 -8.56
N GLY A 539 -18.83 -17.94 -8.50
CA GLY A 539 -17.61 -18.00 -9.31
C GLY A 539 -17.86 -17.95 -10.82
N ILE A 540 -16.80 -18.04 -11.60
CA ILE A 540 -16.85 -18.10 -13.07
C ILE A 540 -15.95 -19.21 -13.60
N ALA A 541 -16.39 -19.92 -14.63
CA ALA A 541 -15.64 -21.04 -15.21
C ALA A 541 -14.63 -20.57 -16.27
N LEU A 542 -13.60 -21.40 -16.48
CA LEU A 542 -12.60 -21.22 -17.52
C LEU A 542 -12.50 -22.45 -18.42
N ASP A 543 -12.31 -22.22 -19.72
CA ASP A 543 -11.81 -23.21 -20.66
C ASP A 543 -10.28 -23.35 -20.47
N LEU A 544 -9.89 -24.24 -19.54
CA LEU A 544 -8.47 -24.48 -19.22
C LEU A 544 -7.66 -25.01 -20.41
N PRO A 545 -8.16 -25.97 -21.23
CA PRO A 545 -7.46 -26.39 -22.43
C PRO A 545 -7.18 -25.24 -23.40
N PHE A 546 -8.17 -24.38 -23.66
CA PHE A 546 -8.00 -23.21 -24.52
C PHE A 546 -6.98 -22.23 -23.94
N LEU A 547 -7.09 -21.93 -22.63
CA LEU A 547 -6.19 -21.00 -21.96
C LEU A 547 -4.74 -21.51 -21.93
N ALA A 548 -4.53 -22.80 -21.72
CA ALA A 548 -3.22 -23.43 -21.77
C ALA A 548 -2.59 -23.33 -23.17
N GLY A 549 -3.36 -23.61 -24.23
CA GLY A 549 -2.90 -23.46 -25.62
C GLY A 549 -2.60 -22.00 -25.99
N LEU A 550 -3.36 -21.04 -25.45
CA LEU A 550 -3.07 -19.62 -25.58
C LEU A 550 -1.74 -19.26 -24.89
N GLY A 551 -1.47 -19.83 -23.72
CA GLY A 551 -0.20 -19.69 -23.00
C GLY A 551 1.01 -20.19 -23.80
N GLU A 552 0.88 -21.36 -24.44
CA GLU A 552 1.93 -21.88 -25.35
C GLU A 552 2.18 -20.92 -26.52
N THR A 553 1.11 -20.40 -27.12
CA THR A 553 1.21 -19.43 -28.22
C THR A 553 1.94 -18.15 -27.78
N PHE A 554 1.57 -17.58 -26.63
CA PHE A 554 2.22 -16.38 -26.10
C PHE A 554 3.69 -16.62 -25.73
N ARG A 555 4.04 -17.79 -25.21
CA ARG A 555 5.44 -18.14 -24.92
C ARG A 555 6.27 -18.24 -26.21
N ALA A 556 5.72 -18.84 -27.27
CA ALA A 556 6.37 -18.91 -28.57
C ALA A 556 6.56 -17.51 -29.19
N GLU A 557 5.53 -16.66 -29.15
CA GLU A 557 5.60 -15.28 -29.63
C GLU A 557 6.62 -14.44 -28.83
N LEU A 558 6.68 -14.62 -27.51
CA LEU A 558 7.67 -13.95 -26.66
C LEU A 558 9.09 -14.34 -27.06
N ALA A 559 9.37 -15.64 -27.25
CA ALA A 559 10.69 -16.11 -27.64
C ALA A 559 11.16 -15.48 -28.97
N VAL A 560 10.28 -15.43 -29.98
CA VAL A 560 10.57 -14.79 -31.27
C VAL A 560 10.82 -13.29 -31.10
N LEU A 561 10.01 -12.61 -30.28
CA LEU A 561 10.16 -11.18 -30.04
C LEU A 561 11.43 -10.85 -29.24
N GLU A 562 11.81 -11.70 -28.29
CA GLU A 562 13.04 -11.56 -27.50
C GLU A 562 14.26 -11.70 -28.41
N GLN A 563 14.28 -12.70 -29.28
CA GLN A 563 15.33 -12.86 -30.30
C GLN A 563 15.43 -11.61 -31.19
N LYS A 564 14.30 -11.09 -31.67
CA LYS A 564 14.27 -9.88 -32.50
C LYS A 564 14.79 -8.65 -31.75
N ILE A 565 14.50 -8.54 -30.45
CA ILE A 565 15.00 -7.46 -29.59
C ILE A 565 16.52 -7.58 -29.43
N HIS A 566 17.05 -8.78 -29.19
CA HIS A 566 18.49 -9.03 -29.09
C HIS A 566 19.22 -8.72 -30.40
N GLU A 567 18.67 -9.13 -31.53
CA GLU A 567 19.19 -8.79 -32.87
C GLU A 567 19.20 -7.28 -33.11
N THR A 568 18.11 -6.59 -32.76
CA THR A 568 18.01 -5.13 -32.91
C THR A 568 18.95 -4.38 -31.94
N ALA A 569 19.21 -4.95 -30.76
CA ALA A 569 20.14 -4.40 -29.77
C ALA A 569 21.61 -4.68 -30.10
N GLY A 570 21.89 -5.71 -30.91
CA GLY A 570 23.23 -6.22 -31.18
C GLY A 570 23.85 -7.00 -30.01
N LYS A 571 23.08 -7.33 -28.98
CA LYS A 571 23.51 -8.15 -27.84
C LYS A 571 22.32 -8.74 -27.07
N GLU A 572 22.60 -9.82 -26.35
CA GLU A 572 21.64 -10.43 -25.42
C GLU A 572 21.59 -9.66 -24.09
N PHE A 573 20.39 -9.54 -23.53
CA PHE A 573 20.13 -8.98 -22.20
C PHE A 573 18.72 -9.37 -21.74
N ASN A 574 18.45 -9.23 -20.45
CA ASN A 574 17.12 -9.44 -19.90
C ASN A 574 16.21 -8.24 -20.27
N VAL A 575 15.28 -8.46 -21.18
CA VAL A 575 14.33 -7.45 -21.69
C VAL A 575 13.39 -6.94 -20.60
N GLN A 576 13.09 -7.76 -19.59
CA GLN A 576 12.26 -7.36 -18.46
C GLN A 576 13.01 -6.48 -17.45
N SER A 577 14.34 -6.54 -17.40
CA SER A 577 15.16 -5.74 -16.48
C SER A 577 15.22 -4.27 -16.90
N PRO A 578 14.61 -3.33 -16.15
CA PRO A 578 14.61 -1.92 -16.52
C PRO A 578 16.02 -1.32 -16.56
N GLN A 579 16.94 -1.84 -15.74
CA GLN A 579 18.33 -1.37 -15.68
C GLN A 579 19.13 -1.79 -16.90
N GLN A 580 19.05 -3.07 -17.30
CA GLN A 580 19.74 -3.56 -18.48
C GLN A 580 19.19 -2.91 -19.76
N LEU A 581 17.86 -2.80 -19.86
CA LEU A 581 17.22 -2.09 -20.97
C LEU A 581 17.64 -0.61 -21.03
N ALA A 582 17.73 0.08 -19.90
CA ALA A 582 18.17 1.48 -19.87
C ALA A 582 19.62 1.63 -20.38
N ALA A 583 20.52 0.71 -20.04
CA ALA A 583 21.88 0.71 -20.57
C ALA A 583 21.88 0.54 -22.10
N VAL A 584 21.11 -0.43 -22.63
CA VAL A 584 20.96 -0.64 -24.08
C VAL A 584 20.43 0.60 -24.79
N LEU A 585 19.34 1.19 -24.29
CA LEU A 585 18.69 2.32 -24.93
C LEU A 585 19.56 3.58 -24.93
N PHE A 586 20.20 3.89 -23.80
CA PHE A 586 20.81 5.21 -23.58
C PHE A 586 22.33 5.21 -23.70
N GLU A 587 23.00 4.09 -23.42
CA GLU A 587 24.46 3.98 -23.50
C GLU A 587 24.87 3.37 -24.85
N ASP A 588 24.31 2.21 -25.23
CA ASP A 588 24.72 1.53 -26.46
C ASP A 588 24.11 2.18 -27.72
N LEU A 589 22.79 2.39 -27.73
CA LEU A 589 22.09 3.00 -28.86
C LEU A 589 22.16 4.54 -28.86
N GLY A 590 22.63 5.14 -27.76
CA GLY A 590 22.79 6.59 -27.64
C GLY A 590 21.48 7.39 -27.73
N LEU A 591 20.32 6.79 -27.44
CA LEU A 591 19.06 7.51 -27.43
C LEU A 591 19.05 8.56 -26.31
N LYS A 592 18.43 9.71 -26.55
CA LYS A 592 18.38 10.78 -25.53
C LYS A 592 17.41 10.40 -24.40
N PRO A 593 17.85 10.34 -23.14
CA PRO A 593 16.97 10.01 -22.03
C PRO A 593 15.96 11.12 -21.76
N VAL A 594 14.72 10.74 -21.42
CA VAL A 594 13.58 11.67 -21.28
C VAL A 594 13.26 11.96 -19.82
N LYS A 595 13.40 10.98 -18.92
CA LYS A 595 12.95 11.07 -17.53
C LYS A 595 13.86 10.24 -16.62
N LYS A 596 14.27 10.81 -15.48
CA LYS A 596 15.10 10.14 -14.47
C LYS A 596 14.27 9.74 -13.25
N THR A 597 14.57 8.59 -12.68
CA THR A 597 13.98 8.04 -11.44
C THR A 597 15.07 7.78 -10.41
N SER A 598 14.68 7.43 -9.19
CA SER A 598 15.63 7.07 -8.12
C SER A 598 16.49 5.83 -8.44
N SER A 599 16.06 4.97 -9.37
CA SER A 599 16.76 3.74 -9.79
C SER A 599 17.48 3.87 -11.13
N GLY A 600 17.54 5.06 -11.73
CA GLY A 600 18.16 5.29 -13.05
C GLY A 600 17.23 5.96 -14.06
N TRP A 601 17.54 5.86 -15.35
CA TRP A 601 16.67 6.38 -16.41
C TRP A 601 15.38 5.56 -16.51
N SER A 602 14.23 6.23 -16.64
CA SER A 602 12.93 5.58 -16.74
C SER A 602 12.82 4.85 -18.08
N THR A 603 12.34 3.61 -18.04
CA THR A 603 11.90 2.85 -19.21
C THR A 603 10.39 2.60 -19.15
N ASP A 604 9.62 3.50 -18.55
CA ASP A 604 8.16 3.38 -18.45
C ASP A 604 7.50 3.50 -19.83
N VAL A 605 6.24 3.06 -19.94
CA VAL A 605 5.47 3.06 -21.19
C VAL A 605 5.52 4.41 -21.91
N SER A 606 5.38 5.53 -21.18
CA SER A 606 5.42 6.87 -21.77
C SER A 606 6.78 7.23 -22.36
N VAL A 607 7.88 6.76 -21.76
CA VAL A 607 9.23 7.01 -22.25
C VAL A 607 9.51 6.15 -23.47
N LEU A 608 9.21 4.85 -23.38
CA LEU A 608 9.41 3.93 -24.50
C LEU A 608 8.57 4.32 -25.72
N SER A 609 7.33 4.80 -25.52
CA SER A 609 6.46 5.24 -26.63
C SER A 609 7.06 6.44 -27.37
N ALA A 610 7.59 7.42 -26.63
CA ALA A 610 8.25 8.58 -27.23
C ALA A 610 9.59 8.22 -27.93
N LEU A 611 10.27 7.17 -27.46
CA LEU A 611 11.50 6.67 -28.08
C LEU A 611 11.22 5.79 -29.30
N ALA A 612 10.06 5.11 -29.35
CA ALA A 612 9.66 4.25 -30.45
C ALA A 612 9.52 5.02 -31.78
N GLU A 613 9.23 6.32 -31.72
CA GLU A 613 9.23 7.20 -32.91
C GLU A 613 10.64 7.38 -33.53
N LYS A 614 11.70 7.12 -32.75
CA LYS A 614 13.09 7.36 -33.13
C LYS A 614 13.86 6.08 -33.41
N HIS A 615 13.44 4.97 -32.82
CA HIS A 615 14.12 3.69 -32.93
C HIS A 615 13.12 2.52 -32.78
N PRO A 616 13.26 1.41 -33.54
CA PRO A 616 12.33 0.28 -33.47
C PRO A 616 12.36 -0.49 -32.14
N LEU A 617 13.52 -0.59 -31.49
CA LEU A 617 13.70 -1.40 -30.26
C LEU A 617 12.72 -1.04 -29.12
N PRO A 618 12.53 0.24 -28.72
CA PRO A 618 11.51 0.61 -27.73
C PRO A 618 10.10 0.08 -28.03
N GLY A 619 9.69 0.09 -29.31
CA GLY A 619 8.40 -0.44 -29.73
C GLY A 619 8.29 -1.96 -29.56
N GLN A 620 9.33 -2.70 -29.93
CA GLN A 620 9.42 -4.15 -29.72
C GLN A 620 9.38 -4.50 -28.23
N VAL A 621 10.08 -3.73 -27.39
CA VAL A 621 10.09 -3.94 -25.93
C VAL A 621 8.74 -3.64 -25.29
N LEU A 622 8.03 -2.61 -25.78
CA LEU A 622 6.65 -2.34 -25.35
C LEU A 622 5.74 -3.52 -25.66
N GLU A 623 5.81 -4.07 -26.86
CA GLU A 623 5.05 -5.26 -27.26
C GLU A 623 5.41 -6.47 -26.38
N HIS A 624 6.71 -6.70 -26.15
CA HIS A 624 7.19 -7.79 -25.31
C HIS A 624 6.65 -7.67 -23.88
N ARG A 625 6.74 -6.49 -23.27
CA ARG A 625 6.21 -6.27 -21.90
C ARG A 625 4.69 -6.42 -21.83
N GLN A 626 3.98 -5.99 -22.86
CA GLN A 626 2.53 -6.20 -22.94
C GLN A 626 2.21 -7.69 -22.98
N LEU A 627 2.87 -8.45 -23.86
CA LEU A 627 2.65 -9.89 -24.01
C LEU A 627 3.08 -10.68 -22.76
N ALA A 628 4.24 -10.37 -22.18
CA ALA A 628 4.72 -10.99 -20.95
C ALA A 628 3.77 -10.72 -19.76
N LYS A 629 3.20 -9.51 -19.69
CA LYS A 629 2.15 -9.20 -18.72
C LYS A 629 0.88 -10.02 -18.99
N LEU A 630 0.47 -10.15 -20.26
CA LEU A 630 -0.72 -10.95 -20.60
C LEU A 630 -0.55 -12.42 -20.18
N LEU A 631 0.62 -13.00 -20.46
CA LEU A 631 0.97 -14.36 -20.07
C LEU A 631 1.02 -14.51 -18.54
N GLY A 632 1.86 -13.74 -17.85
CA GLY A 632 2.06 -13.93 -16.41
C GLY A 632 0.88 -13.49 -15.54
N THR A 633 0.29 -12.31 -15.81
CA THR A 633 -0.78 -11.75 -14.95
C THR A 633 -2.14 -12.39 -15.21
N TYR A 634 -2.43 -12.86 -16.42
CA TYR A 634 -3.74 -13.42 -16.73
C TYR A 634 -3.66 -14.89 -17.09
N VAL A 635 -2.83 -15.32 -18.05
CA VAL A 635 -2.86 -16.75 -18.43
C VAL A 635 -2.39 -17.65 -17.30
N ASP A 636 -1.16 -17.49 -16.83
CA ASP A 636 -0.56 -18.35 -15.80
C ASP A 636 -1.28 -18.18 -14.46
N SER A 637 -1.47 -16.93 -14.02
CA SER A 637 -2.12 -16.64 -12.73
C SER A 637 -3.59 -17.08 -12.66
N LEU A 638 -4.38 -16.96 -13.74
CA LEU A 638 -5.78 -17.41 -13.69
C LEU A 638 -5.87 -18.93 -13.54
N MET A 639 -4.99 -19.69 -14.22
CA MET A 639 -4.96 -21.15 -14.08
C MET A 639 -4.62 -21.58 -12.64
N GLU A 640 -3.69 -20.89 -11.98
CA GLU A 640 -3.32 -21.18 -10.58
C GLU A 640 -4.43 -20.82 -9.57
N LEU A 641 -5.29 -19.86 -9.91
CA LEU A 641 -6.35 -19.39 -9.00
C LEU A 641 -7.63 -20.22 -9.07
N VAL A 642 -7.76 -21.11 -10.06
CA VAL A 642 -8.89 -22.04 -10.18
C VAL A 642 -8.96 -22.90 -8.91
N ASN A 643 -10.12 -22.89 -8.27
CA ASN A 643 -10.37 -23.73 -7.12
C ASN A 643 -10.43 -25.21 -7.59
N PRO A 644 -9.64 -26.11 -6.99
CA PRO A 644 -9.55 -27.50 -7.44
C PRO A 644 -10.83 -28.31 -7.20
N ASP A 645 -11.65 -27.93 -6.22
CA ASP A 645 -12.89 -28.63 -5.86
C ASP A 645 -14.06 -28.18 -6.74
N SER A 646 -14.19 -26.88 -6.98
CA SER A 646 -15.29 -26.33 -7.79
C SER A 646 -14.98 -26.26 -9.29
N GLY A 647 -13.70 -26.20 -9.67
CA GLY A 647 -13.26 -25.91 -11.03
C GLY A 647 -13.50 -24.47 -11.48
N LEU A 648 -13.80 -23.56 -10.55
CA LEU A 648 -14.17 -22.17 -10.82
C LEU A 648 -13.13 -21.19 -10.28
N ILE A 649 -13.14 -19.98 -10.83
CA ILE A 649 -12.45 -18.83 -10.26
C ILE A 649 -13.42 -18.05 -9.36
N HIS A 650 -12.94 -17.71 -8.18
CA HIS A 650 -13.66 -16.95 -7.17
C HIS A 650 -12.94 -15.63 -6.90
N THR A 651 -13.31 -14.57 -7.64
CA THR A 651 -12.75 -13.23 -7.40
C THR A 651 -13.27 -12.64 -6.09
N SER A 652 -12.49 -11.81 -5.41
CA SER A 652 -12.92 -11.03 -4.25
C SER A 652 -13.34 -9.61 -4.67
N PHE A 653 -14.61 -9.25 -4.48
CA PHE A 653 -15.15 -7.91 -4.64
C PHE A 653 -15.00 -7.08 -3.36
N ASN A 654 -14.40 -5.91 -3.46
CA ASN A 654 -14.07 -5.06 -2.32
C ASN A 654 -14.93 -3.78 -2.36
N GLN A 655 -15.76 -3.57 -1.33
CA GLN A 655 -16.56 -2.35 -1.16
C GLN A 655 -15.72 -1.18 -0.62
N ALA A 656 -14.86 -1.45 0.36
CA ALA A 656 -14.16 -0.44 1.15
C ALA A 656 -12.73 -0.11 0.63
N VAL A 657 -12.59 0.19 -0.67
CA VAL A 657 -11.27 0.51 -1.27
C VAL A 657 -11.27 1.83 -2.01
N THR A 658 -12.22 2.06 -2.91
CA THR A 658 -12.20 3.27 -3.74
C THR A 658 -12.90 4.43 -3.03
N ALA A 659 -12.31 5.62 -3.02
CA ALA A 659 -12.98 6.79 -2.41
C ALA A 659 -14.22 7.28 -3.17
N THR A 660 -14.52 6.69 -4.34
CA THR A 660 -15.68 7.03 -5.17
C THR A 660 -16.85 6.09 -4.98
N GLY A 661 -16.80 5.05 -4.14
CA GLY A 661 -17.90 4.10 -4.04
C GLY A 661 -17.83 2.91 -5.00
N ARG A 662 -16.90 2.90 -5.97
CA ARG A 662 -16.77 1.81 -6.94
C ARG A 662 -16.24 0.54 -6.27
N LEU A 663 -16.77 -0.60 -6.69
CA LEU A 663 -16.21 -1.91 -6.35
C LEU A 663 -14.84 -2.06 -7.01
N SER A 664 -13.94 -2.77 -6.36
CA SER A 664 -12.72 -3.31 -6.97
C SER A 664 -12.64 -4.82 -6.82
N SER A 665 -11.99 -5.50 -7.76
CA SER A 665 -11.78 -6.96 -7.69
C SER A 665 -10.32 -7.31 -7.37
N SER A 666 -10.09 -8.35 -6.57
CA SER A 666 -8.78 -8.97 -6.32
C SER A 666 -8.84 -10.49 -6.43
N ASP A 667 -7.67 -11.12 -6.58
CA ASP A 667 -7.47 -12.57 -6.50
C ASP A 667 -8.43 -13.43 -7.36
N PRO A 668 -8.58 -13.16 -8.68
CA PRO A 668 -7.85 -12.20 -9.52
C PRO A 668 -8.59 -10.87 -9.73
N ASN A 669 -7.88 -9.85 -10.22
CA ASN A 669 -8.51 -8.58 -10.60
C ASN A 669 -9.15 -8.66 -12.00
N LEU A 670 -10.39 -9.17 -12.06
CA LEU A 670 -11.15 -9.33 -13.30
C LEU A 670 -11.55 -8.00 -13.96
N GLN A 671 -11.62 -6.90 -13.21
CA GLN A 671 -11.93 -5.59 -13.78
C GLN A 671 -10.85 -5.07 -14.75
N ASN A 672 -9.61 -5.53 -14.60
CA ASN A 672 -8.48 -5.03 -15.38
C ASN A 672 -8.16 -5.88 -16.62
N ILE A 673 -8.96 -6.88 -16.97
CA ILE A 673 -8.71 -7.72 -18.16
C ILE A 673 -8.87 -6.86 -19.43
N PRO A 674 -7.85 -6.73 -20.29
CA PRO A 674 -7.88 -5.82 -21.44
C PRO A 674 -8.95 -6.18 -22.48
N VAL A 675 -9.73 -5.17 -22.92
CA VAL A 675 -10.88 -5.36 -23.83
C VAL A 675 -10.61 -4.99 -25.29
N ARG A 676 -9.67 -4.06 -25.53
CA ARG A 676 -9.49 -3.43 -26.85
C ARG A 676 -8.49 -4.13 -27.75
N SER A 677 -7.58 -4.91 -27.18
CA SER A 677 -6.57 -5.66 -27.94
C SER A 677 -7.07 -7.05 -28.25
N GLU A 678 -6.78 -7.55 -29.45
CA GLU A 678 -7.13 -8.91 -29.87
C GLU A 678 -6.66 -9.98 -28.86
N ARG A 679 -5.39 -9.92 -28.44
CA ARG A 679 -4.85 -10.83 -27.40
C ARG A 679 -5.61 -10.74 -26.07
N GLY A 680 -6.15 -9.57 -25.72
CA GLY A 680 -6.96 -9.38 -24.51
C GLY A 680 -8.37 -9.98 -24.65
N ARG A 681 -8.97 -9.85 -25.84
CA ARG A 681 -10.24 -10.51 -26.19
C ARG A 681 -10.10 -12.04 -26.14
N GLN A 682 -8.97 -12.58 -26.61
CA GLN A 682 -8.70 -14.01 -26.48
C GLN A 682 -8.66 -14.49 -25.03
N ILE A 683 -8.14 -13.69 -24.10
CA ILE A 683 -8.18 -14.05 -22.67
C ILE A 683 -9.62 -14.04 -22.15
N ARG A 684 -10.45 -13.06 -22.56
CA ARG A 684 -11.89 -13.04 -22.20
C ARG A 684 -12.65 -14.23 -22.77
N ARG A 685 -12.30 -14.70 -23.97
CA ARG A 685 -12.88 -15.90 -24.58
C ARG A 685 -12.66 -17.16 -23.74
N ALA A 686 -11.61 -17.21 -22.92
CA ALA A 686 -11.38 -18.33 -22.03
C ALA A 686 -12.42 -18.43 -20.90
N PHE A 687 -13.15 -17.34 -20.59
CA PHE A 687 -14.24 -17.37 -19.63
C PHE A 687 -15.50 -17.87 -20.30
N VAL A 688 -16.07 -18.94 -19.75
CA VAL A 688 -17.22 -19.66 -20.31
C VAL A 688 -18.27 -19.90 -19.22
N PRO A 689 -19.56 -20.06 -19.58
CA PRO A 689 -20.59 -20.47 -18.63
C PRO A 689 -20.25 -21.79 -17.96
N ARG A 690 -20.53 -21.91 -16.66
CA ARG A 690 -20.33 -23.18 -15.93
C ARG A 690 -21.43 -24.19 -16.24
N THR A 691 -22.64 -23.71 -16.53
CA THR A 691 -23.80 -24.55 -16.81
C THR A 691 -23.82 -24.94 -18.29
N GLU A 692 -23.93 -26.24 -18.56
CA GLU A 692 -24.02 -26.75 -19.93
C GLU A 692 -25.25 -26.15 -20.65
N GLY A 693 -25.02 -25.59 -21.85
CA GLY A 693 -26.07 -24.93 -22.65
C GLY A 693 -26.52 -23.57 -22.13
N ALA A 694 -25.87 -23.03 -21.08
CA ALA A 694 -26.04 -21.63 -20.70
C ALA A 694 -25.20 -20.70 -21.58
N VAL A 695 -25.52 -19.41 -21.53
CA VAL A 695 -24.82 -18.33 -22.20
C VAL A 695 -24.58 -17.19 -21.22
N PHE A 696 -23.66 -16.28 -21.56
CA PHE A 696 -23.53 -15.03 -20.83
C PHE A 696 -24.46 -13.96 -21.37
N VAL A 697 -25.04 -13.20 -20.45
CA VAL A 697 -25.79 -11.97 -20.71
C VAL A 697 -25.02 -10.82 -20.06
N SER A 698 -24.43 -9.96 -20.88
CA SER A 698 -23.72 -8.75 -20.45
C SER A 698 -24.63 -7.55 -20.60
N ALA A 699 -24.74 -6.73 -19.56
CA ALA A 699 -25.54 -5.51 -19.56
C ALA A 699 -24.69 -4.32 -19.08
N ASP A 700 -24.42 -3.36 -19.98
CA ASP A 700 -23.57 -2.19 -19.74
C ASP A 700 -24.35 -0.89 -19.80
N TYR A 701 -24.10 0.03 -18.87
CA TYR A 701 -24.70 1.36 -18.95
C TYR A 701 -24.04 2.22 -20.03
N SER A 702 -24.82 2.56 -21.07
CA SER A 702 -24.34 3.46 -22.11
C SER A 702 -24.16 4.90 -21.59
N GLN A 703 -22.91 5.30 -21.43
CA GLN A 703 -22.48 6.69 -21.17
C GLN A 703 -23.04 7.26 -19.85
N ILE A 704 -23.12 6.44 -18.80
CA ILE A 704 -23.72 6.83 -17.50
C ILE A 704 -23.14 8.12 -16.91
N GLU A 705 -21.81 8.30 -16.96
CA GLU A 705 -21.18 9.51 -16.41
C GLU A 705 -21.61 10.80 -17.13
N LEU A 706 -21.84 10.74 -18.45
CA LEU A 706 -22.34 11.89 -19.21
C LEU A 706 -23.82 12.15 -18.94
N ARG A 707 -24.61 11.10 -18.73
CA ARG A 707 -26.03 11.22 -18.34
C ARG A 707 -26.16 11.86 -16.95
N LEU A 708 -25.32 11.44 -16.01
CA LEU A 708 -25.23 12.05 -14.68
C LEU A 708 -24.76 13.50 -14.74
N LEU A 709 -23.80 13.82 -15.61
CA LEU A 709 -23.43 15.22 -15.84
C LEU A 709 -24.62 16.05 -16.34
N ALA A 710 -25.40 15.52 -17.29
CA ALA A 710 -26.58 16.19 -17.82
C ALA A 710 -27.60 16.49 -16.72
N HIS A 711 -27.92 15.49 -15.90
CA HIS A 711 -28.82 15.61 -14.76
C HIS A 711 -28.30 16.61 -13.71
N LEU A 712 -27.07 16.41 -13.21
CA LEU A 712 -26.48 17.25 -12.15
C LEU A 712 -26.25 18.70 -12.58
N SER A 713 -25.99 18.94 -13.87
CA SER A 713 -25.77 20.30 -14.39
C SER A 713 -27.05 21.00 -14.85
N GLY A 714 -28.14 20.26 -15.05
CA GLY A 714 -29.37 20.79 -15.63
C GLY A 714 -29.17 21.45 -17.00
N ASP A 715 -28.16 21.01 -17.77
CA ASP A 715 -27.87 21.62 -19.08
C ASP A 715 -28.90 21.18 -20.13
N GLU A 716 -29.76 22.11 -20.53
CA GLU A 716 -30.90 21.86 -21.42
C GLU A 716 -30.51 21.15 -22.73
N LYS A 717 -29.41 21.58 -23.37
CA LYS A 717 -28.96 21.01 -24.65
C LYS A 717 -28.43 19.60 -24.47
N LEU A 718 -27.68 19.36 -23.39
CA LEU A 718 -27.17 18.02 -23.10
C LEU A 718 -28.32 17.05 -22.78
N ILE A 719 -29.31 17.51 -22.00
CA ILE A 719 -30.53 16.75 -21.67
C ILE A 719 -31.34 16.45 -22.95
N GLU A 720 -31.57 17.46 -23.80
CA GLU A 720 -32.28 17.30 -25.07
C GLU A 720 -31.57 16.29 -25.98
N THR A 721 -30.24 16.34 -26.06
CA THR A 721 -29.44 15.37 -26.85
C THR A 721 -29.72 13.93 -26.42
N PHE A 722 -29.71 13.67 -25.11
CA PHE A 722 -29.96 12.32 -24.60
C PHE A 722 -31.42 11.88 -24.76
N ARG A 723 -32.39 12.79 -24.58
CA ARG A 723 -33.82 12.51 -24.80
C ARG A 723 -34.15 12.19 -26.26
N ALA A 724 -33.41 12.79 -27.19
CA ALA A 724 -33.52 12.51 -28.63
C ALA A 724 -32.77 11.24 -29.07
N GLY A 725 -32.09 10.51 -28.15
CA GLY A 725 -31.29 9.34 -28.48
C GLY A 725 -29.97 9.65 -29.20
N GLY A 726 -29.50 10.90 -29.15
CA GLY A 726 -28.29 11.36 -29.83
C GLY A 726 -26.99 10.93 -29.13
N ASP A 727 -25.90 10.85 -29.91
CA ASP A 727 -24.55 10.58 -29.40
C ASP A 727 -23.83 11.90 -29.06
N VAL A 728 -23.62 12.16 -27.77
CA VAL A 728 -22.96 13.38 -27.27
C VAL A 728 -21.53 13.51 -27.79
N HIS A 729 -20.80 12.42 -27.99
CA HIS A 729 -19.45 12.48 -28.57
C HIS A 729 -19.51 12.90 -30.04
N ARG A 730 -20.47 12.37 -30.80
CA ARG A 730 -20.67 12.76 -32.20
C ARG A 730 -21.12 14.21 -32.32
N ARG A 731 -22.07 14.64 -31.51
CA ARG A 731 -22.52 16.03 -31.45
C ARG A 731 -21.41 16.99 -31.05
N THR A 732 -20.62 16.66 -30.01
CA THR A 732 -19.44 17.46 -29.67
C THR A 732 -18.43 17.49 -30.82
N ALA A 733 -18.19 16.37 -31.51
CA ALA A 733 -17.28 16.32 -32.65
C ALA A 733 -17.73 17.21 -33.81
N ALA A 734 -19.03 17.19 -34.14
CA ALA A 734 -19.64 18.05 -35.16
C ALA A 734 -19.45 19.53 -34.82
N LEU A 735 -19.77 19.90 -33.58
CA LEU A 735 -19.64 21.28 -33.09
C LEU A 735 -18.18 21.77 -33.05
N VAL A 736 -17.25 20.91 -32.63
CA VAL A 736 -15.82 21.23 -32.56
C VAL A 736 -15.20 21.28 -33.95
N GLY A 737 -15.61 20.38 -34.85
CA GLY A 737 -15.12 20.30 -36.22
C GLY A 737 -15.77 21.30 -37.17
N GLY A 738 -16.89 21.93 -36.78
CA GLY A 738 -17.68 22.78 -37.67
C GLY A 738 -18.28 22.01 -38.85
N VAL A 739 -18.63 20.74 -38.64
CA VAL A 739 -19.21 19.84 -39.65
C VAL A 739 -20.57 19.33 -39.18
N ASP A 740 -21.38 18.80 -40.10
CA ASP A 740 -22.62 18.11 -39.75
C ASP A 740 -22.35 16.79 -39.00
N GLU A 741 -23.28 16.35 -38.15
CA GLU A 741 -23.13 15.11 -37.37
C GLU A 741 -22.91 13.87 -38.24
N ASP A 742 -23.54 13.82 -39.41
CA ASP A 742 -23.38 12.73 -40.38
C ASP A 742 -21.99 12.71 -41.04
N ALA A 743 -21.31 13.86 -41.09
CA ALA A 743 -19.94 14.00 -41.59
C ALA A 743 -18.88 13.68 -40.52
N VAL A 744 -19.28 13.39 -39.28
CA VAL A 744 -18.35 13.05 -38.20
C VAL A 744 -17.77 11.66 -38.42
N THR A 745 -16.45 11.62 -38.65
CA THR A 745 -15.68 10.38 -38.74
C THR A 745 -15.45 9.75 -37.36
N GLY A 746 -15.09 8.45 -37.35
CA GLY A 746 -14.75 7.75 -36.10
C GLY A 746 -13.58 8.40 -35.35
N GLU A 747 -12.59 8.94 -36.06
CA GLU A 747 -11.46 9.67 -35.47
C GLU A 747 -11.93 10.96 -34.78
N MET A 748 -12.80 11.74 -35.44
CA MET A 748 -13.37 12.96 -34.88
C MET A 748 -14.18 12.67 -33.62
N ARG A 749 -15.01 11.61 -33.65
CA ARG A 749 -15.75 11.12 -32.49
C ARG A 749 -14.81 10.71 -31.35
N GLY A 750 -13.71 10.01 -31.66
CA GLY A 750 -12.70 9.60 -30.68
C GLY A 750 -12.02 10.79 -29.99
N ARG A 751 -11.66 11.83 -30.75
CA ARG A 751 -11.11 13.09 -30.20
C ARG A 751 -12.14 13.81 -29.32
N ALA A 752 -13.39 13.90 -29.76
CA ALA A 752 -14.47 14.50 -28.97
C ALA A 752 -14.77 13.71 -27.68
N LYS A 753 -14.63 12.38 -27.69
CA LYS A 753 -14.68 11.56 -26.48
C LYS A 753 -13.60 11.97 -25.49
N ALA A 754 -12.35 12.10 -25.93
CA ALA A 754 -11.26 12.58 -25.07
C ALA A 754 -11.50 14.01 -24.56
N ILE A 755 -12.11 14.89 -25.36
CA ILE A 755 -12.52 16.24 -24.92
C ILE A 755 -13.61 16.18 -23.86
N ASN A 756 -14.72 15.47 -24.10
CA ASN A 756 -15.84 15.36 -23.16
C ASN A 756 -15.34 14.86 -21.80
N PHE A 757 -14.63 13.73 -21.77
CA PHE A 757 -14.07 13.20 -20.53
C PHE A 757 -13.00 14.11 -19.93
N GLY A 758 -12.14 14.73 -20.74
CA GLY A 758 -11.17 15.71 -20.27
C GLY A 758 -11.82 16.88 -19.56
N VAL A 759 -12.88 17.45 -20.12
CA VAL A 759 -13.61 18.59 -19.54
C VAL A 759 -14.38 18.17 -18.29
N ILE A 760 -15.06 17.02 -18.31
CA ILE A 760 -15.76 16.45 -17.14
C ILE A 760 -14.80 16.30 -15.97
N TYR A 761 -13.60 15.75 -16.22
CA TYR A 761 -12.62 15.50 -15.17
C TYR A 761 -11.81 16.74 -14.76
N GLY A 762 -12.20 17.92 -15.22
CA GLY A 762 -11.54 19.18 -14.89
C GLY A 762 -10.10 19.26 -15.41
N MET A 763 -9.81 18.61 -16.53
CA MET A 763 -8.50 18.65 -17.17
C MET A 763 -8.23 20.07 -17.71
N GLY A 764 -7.11 20.67 -17.29
CA GLY A 764 -6.68 21.97 -17.83
C GLY A 764 -6.18 21.87 -19.27
N ALA A 765 -6.22 22.98 -20.01
CA ALA A 765 -5.82 23.05 -21.43
C ALA A 765 -4.46 22.43 -21.74
N ARG A 766 -3.46 22.59 -20.86
CA ARG A 766 -2.13 21.97 -21.03
C ARG A 766 -2.15 20.44 -21.01
N ALA A 767 -3.00 19.84 -20.18
CA ALA A 767 -3.11 18.39 -20.08
C ALA A 767 -3.91 17.83 -21.27
N LEU A 768 -5.01 18.51 -21.64
CA LEU A 768 -5.80 18.15 -22.82
C LEU A 768 -4.97 18.22 -24.11
N ALA A 769 -4.15 19.28 -24.25
CA ALA A 769 -3.22 19.44 -25.37
C ALA A 769 -2.26 18.26 -25.52
N ARG A 770 -1.67 17.78 -24.41
CA ARG A 770 -0.78 16.61 -24.43
C ARG A 770 -1.52 15.33 -24.80
N GLN A 771 -2.74 15.13 -24.32
CA GLN A 771 -3.53 13.93 -24.62
C GLN A 771 -3.97 13.88 -26.08
N LEU A 772 -4.29 15.03 -26.68
CA LEU A 772 -4.75 15.12 -28.06
C LEU A 772 -3.62 15.35 -29.07
N GLY A 773 -2.40 15.62 -28.62
CA GLY A 773 -1.28 15.96 -29.50
C GLY A 773 -1.43 17.32 -30.21
N ILE A 774 -2.14 18.27 -29.60
CA ILE A 774 -2.43 19.61 -30.16
C ILE A 774 -1.76 20.72 -29.35
N THR A 775 -1.85 21.97 -29.80
CA THR A 775 -1.32 23.12 -29.05
C THR A 775 -2.19 23.45 -27.83
N THR A 776 -1.60 24.06 -26.80
CA THR A 776 -2.35 24.53 -25.61
C THR A 776 -3.41 25.57 -25.98
N ARG A 777 -3.20 26.36 -27.03
CA ARG A 777 -4.15 27.37 -27.52
C ARG A 777 -5.38 26.70 -28.13
N GLU A 778 -5.20 25.69 -28.97
CA GLU A 778 -6.30 24.91 -29.56
C GLU A 778 -7.10 24.19 -28.47
N ALA A 779 -6.40 23.54 -27.53
CA ALA A 779 -7.06 22.88 -26.40
C ALA A 779 -7.89 23.85 -25.55
N SER A 780 -7.40 25.07 -25.31
CA SER A 780 -8.18 26.11 -24.63
C SER A 780 -9.42 26.49 -25.43
N GLY A 781 -9.27 26.67 -26.75
CA GLY A 781 -10.39 26.96 -27.65
C GLY A 781 -11.47 25.87 -27.63
N PHE A 782 -11.08 24.59 -27.55
CA PHE A 782 -12.03 23.48 -27.40
C PHE A 782 -12.77 23.51 -26.06
N ILE A 783 -12.07 23.78 -24.95
CA ILE A 783 -12.69 23.90 -23.63
C ILE A 783 -13.70 25.06 -23.60
N ASP A 784 -13.31 26.22 -24.14
CA ASP A 784 -14.17 27.40 -24.20
C ASP A 784 -15.39 27.18 -25.12
N GLY A 785 -15.19 26.51 -26.26
CA GLY A 785 -16.25 26.10 -27.17
C GLY A 785 -17.23 25.13 -26.53
N TYR A 786 -16.73 24.16 -25.76
CA TYR A 786 -17.55 23.21 -25.01
C TYR A 786 -18.43 23.93 -23.98
N PHE A 787 -17.87 24.81 -23.16
CA PHE A 787 -18.65 25.55 -22.15
C PHE A 787 -19.61 26.59 -22.73
N ARG A 788 -19.33 27.11 -23.93
CA ARG A 788 -20.28 27.95 -24.68
C ARG A 788 -21.45 27.14 -25.23
N THR A 789 -21.19 25.90 -25.62
CA THR A 789 -22.24 24.97 -26.07
C THR A 789 -23.11 24.53 -24.90
N TYR A 790 -22.48 24.13 -23.79
CA TYR A 790 -23.11 23.57 -22.59
C TYR A 790 -22.90 24.50 -21.37
N PRO A 791 -23.60 25.65 -21.29
CA PRO A 791 -23.43 26.64 -20.23
C PRO A 791 -23.84 26.13 -18.83
N GLY A 792 -24.77 25.18 -18.75
CA GLY A 792 -25.18 24.54 -17.49
C GLY A 792 -24.02 23.78 -16.85
N VAL A 793 -23.22 23.09 -17.66
CA VAL A 793 -22.01 22.40 -17.19
C VAL A 793 -21.00 23.38 -16.59
N LYS A 794 -20.82 24.56 -17.21
CA LYS A 794 -19.93 25.60 -16.67
C LYS A 794 -20.40 26.09 -15.30
N ARG A 795 -21.71 26.33 -15.14
CA ARG A 795 -22.30 26.75 -13.86
C ARG A 795 -22.12 25.67 -12.79
N TYR A 796 -22.39 24.41 -13.14
CA TYR A 796 -22.20 23.27 -12.26
C TYR A 796 -20.77 23.17 -11.72
N VAL A 797 -19.76 23.23 -12.60
CA VAL A 797 -18.34 23.16 -12.21
C VAL A 797 -17.97 24.29 -11.23
N ALA A 798 -18.42 25.51 -11.50
CA ALA A 798 -18.18 26.64 -10.59
C ALA A 798 -18.86 26.43 -9.23
N ALA A 799 -20.15 26.10 -9.24
CA ALA A 799 -20.94 25.90 -8.03
C ALA A 799 -20.38 24.76 -7.14
N ARG A 800 -19.93 23.65 -7.73
CA ARG A 800 -19.31 22.55 -6.97
C ARG A 800 -17.99 22.94 -6.32
N ARG A 801 -17.16 23.75 -6.99
CA ARG A 801 -15.91 24.26 -6.39
C ARG A 801 -16.20 25.19 -5.22
N ASP A 802 -17.19 26.07 -5.36
CA ASP A 802 -17.56 27.01 -4.31
C ASP A 802 -18.17 26.29 -3.10
N GLN A 803 -19.07 25.33 -3.33
CA GLN A 803 -19.61 24.49 -2.25
C GLN A 803 -18.49 23.72 -1.54
N ALA A 804 -17.58 23.07 -2.28
CA ALA A 804 -16.48 22.31 -1.69
C ALA A 804 -15.57 23.17 -0.80
N ARG A 805 -15.34 24.44 -1.17
CA ARG A 805 -14.59 25.40 -0.35
C ARG A 805 -15.35 25.82 0.91
N GLN A 806 -16.68 25.87 0.87
CA GLN A 806 -17.52 26.23 2.00
C GLN A 806 -17.69 25.08 3.00
N THR A 807 -17.89 23.85 2.50
CA THR A 807 -18.23 22.68 3.33
C THR A 807 -17.03 21.80 3.67
N GLY A 808 -15.91 21.95 2.95
CA GLY A 808 -14.77 21.06 3.08
C GLY A 808 -15.02 19.65 2.53
N ALA A 809 -16.11 19.41 1.79
CA ALA A 809 -16.52 18.08 1.33
C ALA A 809 -17.32 18.15 0.01
N THR A 810 -17.53 16.98 -0.61
CA THR A 810 -18.41 16.80 -1.79
C THR A 810 -19.26 15.53 -1.60
N GLU A 811 -20.43 15.48 -2.24
CA GLU A 811 -21.44 14.43 -2.02
C GLU A 811 -22.00 13.89 -3.36
N THR A 812 -22.37 12.61 -3.39
CA THR A 812 -23.09 11.98 -4.51
C THR A 812 -24.59 12.28 -4.46
N LEU A 813 -25.35 11.86 -5.48
CA LEU A 813 -26.81 11.95 -5.51
C LEU A 813 -27.47 11.25 -4.31
N PHE A 814 -26.84 10.18 -3.81
CA PHE A 814 -27.33 9.36 -2.71
C PHE A 814 -26.68 9.74 -1.37
N GLY A 815 -25.99 10.89 -1.33
CA GLY A 815 -25.46 11.46 -0.09
C GLY A 815 -24.14 10.87 0.40
N ARG A 816 -23.49 9.98 -0.37
CA ARG A 816 -22.13 9.53 -0.05
C ARG A 816 -21.20 10.72 0.01
N ARG A 817 -20.63 10.97 1.18
CA ARG A 817 -19.82 12.17 1.46
C ARG A 817 -18.34 11.87 1.42
N ARG A 818 -17.57 12.75 0.77
CA ARG A 818 -16.10 12.67 0.69
C ARG A 818 -15.47 13.97 1.18
N ALA A 819 -14.65 13.88 2.23
CA ALA A 819 -13.89 15.00 2.76
C ALA A 819 -12.78 15.47 1.80
N LEU A 820 -12.52 16.78 1.79
CA LEU A 820 -11.56 17.47 0.92
C LEU A 820 -10.62 18.35 1.77
N PRO A 821 -9.73 17.77 2.59
CA PRO A 821 -8.97 18.52 3.60
C PRO A 821 -8.09 19.63 3.02
N GLU A 822 -7.60 19.45 1.78
CA GLU A 822 -6.69 20.39 1.12
C GLU A 822 -7.42 21.37 0.18
N ILE A 823 -8.76 21.49 0.26
CA ILE A 823 -9.53 22.36 -0.64
C ILE A 823 -9.24 23.85 -0.41
N MET A 824 -8.76 24.21 0.78
CA MET A 824 -8.34 25.56 1.15
C MET A 824 -6.82 25.76 1.17
N SER A 825 -6.03 24.77 0.72
CA SER A 825 -4.56 24.85 0.76
C SER A 825 -4.02 25.99 -0.12
N ASP A 826 -3.03 26.72 0.38
CA ASP A 826 -2.28 27.74 -0.37
C ASP A 826 -1.49 27.13 -1.54
N ASN A 827 -1.11 25.86 -1.44
CA ASN A 827 -0.50 25.13 -2.54
C ASN A 827 -1.49 24.90 -3.68
N ASN A 828 -1.34 25.69 -4.75
CA ASN A 828 -2.17 25.62 -5.95
C ASN A 828 -2.31 24.21 -6.53
N ARG A 829 -1.28 23.35 -6.44
CA ARG A 829 -1.35 21.99 -6.99
C ARG A 829 -2.28 21.08 -6.17
N LEU A 830 -2.19 21.16 -4.83
CA LEU A 830 -3.05 20.40 -3.92
C LEU A 830 -4.50 20.88 -4.02
N ARG A 831 -4.71 22.20 -3.98
CA ARG A 831 -6.03 22.79 -4.13
C ARG A 831 -6.68 22.44 -5.47
N SER A 832 -5.95 22.60 -6.58
CA SER A 832 -6.48 22.24 -7.91
C SER A 832 -6.81 20.75 -8.03
N PHE A 833 -6.12 19.88 -7.29
CA PHE A 833 -6.46 18.46 -7.24
C PHE A 833 -7.77 18.23 -6.50
N GLN A 834 -7.96 18.83 -5.31
CA GLN A 834 -9.21 18.72 -4.56
C GLN A 834 -10.40 19.33 -5.32
N GLU A 835 -10.20 20.44 -6.04
CA GLU A 835 -11.24 21.03 -6.90
C GLU A 835 -11.68 20.08 -8.03
N ARG A 836 -10.76 19.26 -8.58
CA ARG A 836 -11.14 18.22 -9.54
C ARG A 836 -11.91 17.10 -8.87
N VAL A 837 -11.46 16.67 -7.68
CA VAL A 837 -12.16 15.66 -6.89
C VAL A 837 -13.58 16.10 -6.55
N ALA A 838 -13.77 17.38 -6.19
CA ALA A 838 -15.06 17.98 -5.86
C ALA A 838 -16.07 17.90 -7.00
N VAL A 839 -15.61 18.09 -8.25
CA VAL A 839 -16.45 18.05 -9.46
C VAL A 839 -16.72 16.62 -9.90
N ASN A 840 -15.74 15.73 -9.78
CA ASN A 840 -15.80 14.38 -10.34
C ASN A 840 -16.52 13.39 -9.42
N THR A 841 -16.35 13.51 -8.10
CA THR A 841 -16.92 12.57 -7.13
C THR A 841 -18.44 12.47 -7.25
N PRO A 842 -19.21 13.58 -7.36
CA PRO A 842 -20.65 13.47 -7.55
C PRO A 842 -21.06 12.71 -8.82
N ILE A 843 -20.25 12.73 -9.87
CA ILE A 843 -20.54 12.03 -11.13
C ILE A 843 -20.14 10.56 -11.01
N GLN A 844 -18.87 10.28 -10.74
CA GLN A 844 -18.34 8.91 -10.69
C GLN A 844 -18.91 8.11 -9.53
N GLY A 845 -19.15 8.76 -8.39
CA GLY A 845 -19.72 8.13 -7.22
C GLY A 845 -21.21 7.86 -7.39
N SER A 846 -21.97 8.76 -8.00
CA SER A 846 -23.37 8.44 -8.32
C SER A 846 -23.49 7.33 -9.36
N ALA A 847 -22.55 7.21 -10.30
CA ALA A 847 -22.51 6.06 -11.21
C ALA A 847 -22.25 4.75 -10.44
N ALA A 848 -21.33 4.79 -9.47
CA ALA A 848 -21.04 3.65 -8.60
C ALA A 848 -22.25 3.28 -7.72
N ASP A 849 -22.97 4.28 -7.20
CA ASP A 849 -24.17 4.06 -6.40
C ASP A 849 -25.30 3.47 -7.28
N LEU A 850 -25.49 3.96 -8.51
CA LEU A 850 -26.48 3.43 -9.45
C LEU A 850 -26.22 1.98 -9.87
N ILE A 851 -24.96 1.58 -10.10
CA ILE A 851 -24.65 0.19 -10.43
C ILE A 851 -24.88 -0.73 -9.22
N LYS A 852 -24.62 -0.26 -7.98
CA LYS A 852 -24.94 -1.02 -6.76
C LYS A 852 -26.44 -1.23 -6.59
N LEU A 853 -27.24 -0.20 -6.80
CA LEU A 853 -28.71 -0.31 -6.79
C LEU A 853 -29.20 -1.27 -7.89
N ALA A 854 -28.59 -1.23 -9.07
CA ALA A 854 -28.90 -2.16 -10.14
C ALA A 854 -28.57 -3.61 -9.79
N MET A 855 -27.45 -3.86 -9.10
CA MET A 855 -27.11 -5.21 -8.63
C MET A 855 -28.17 -5.73 -7.66
N LEU A 856 -28.58 -4.91 -6.68
CA LEU A 856 -29.64 -5.26 -5.73
C LEU A 856 -30.97 -5.55 -6.45
N GLU A 857 -31.38 -4.68 -7.36
CA GLU A 857 -32.64 -4.83 -8.09
C GLU A 857 -32.64 -6.05 -9.02
N VAL A 858 -31.55 -6.30 -9.74
CA VAL A 858 -31.41 -7.46 -10.61
C VAL A 858 -31.46 -8.75 -9.79
N GLU A 859 -30.69 -8.82 -8.70
CA GLU A 859 -30.64 -9.99 -7.82
C GLU A 859 -32.02 -10.31 -7.23
N ASN A 860 -32.72 -9.30 -6.70
CA ASN A 860 -34.07 -9.45 -6.16
C ASN A 860 -35.06 -9.93 -7.21
N ARG A 861 -35.07 -9.32 -8.41
CA ARG A 861 -36.00 -9.69 -9.48
C ARG A 861 -35.74 -11.08 -10.04
N LEU A 862 -34.47 -11.52 -10.11
CA LEU A 862 -34.15 -12.89 -10.52
C LEU A 862 -34.73 -13.90 -9.51
N ALA A 863 -34.57 -13.63 -8.21
CA ALA A 863 -35.11 -14.45 -7.14
C ALA A 863 -36.65 -14.50 -7.16
N ASP A 864 -37.32 -13.34 -7.21
CA ASP A 864 -38.79 -13.22 -7.27
C ASP A 864 -39.39 -13.91 -8.51
N ALA A 865 -38.67 -13.85 -9.63
CA ALA A 865 -39.05 -14.47 -10.88
C ALA A 865 -38.84 -16.00 -10.91
N GLY A 866 -38.15 -16.55 -9.91
CA GLY A 866 -37.76 -17.96 -9.82
C GLY A 866 -36.83 -18.40 -10.95
N LEU A 867 -35.98 -17.49 -11.43
CA LEU A 867 -35.07 -17.75 -12.55
C LEU A 867 -33.80 -18.46 -12.07
N ALA A 868 -33.26 -19.36 -12.91
CA ALA A 868 -32.01 -20.03 -12.65
C ALA A 868 -30.78 -19.18 -13.06
N SER A 869 -30.98 -18.10 -13.82
CA SER A 869 -29.91 -17.15 -14.15
C SER A 869 -29.30 -16.48 -12.92
N MET A 870 -27.99 -16.21 -13.00
CA MET A 870 -27.19 -15.75 -11.86
C MET A 870 -26.33 -14.55 -12.24
N LEU A 871 -26.30 -13.54 -11.38
CA LEU A 871 -25.31 -12.47 -11.46
C LEU A 871 -23.93 -13.01 -11.04
N LEU A 872 -22.93 -12.84 -11.90
CA LEU A 872 -21.57 -13.37 -11.71
C LEU A 872 -20.54 -12.28 -11.45
N LEU A 873 -20.46 -11.27 -12.33
CA LEU A 873 -19.43 -10.23 -12.26
C LEU A 873 -20.01 -8.82 -12.36
N GLN A 874 -19.30 -7.89 -11.72
CA GLN A 874 -19.47 -6.45 -11.91
C GLN A 874 -18.14 -5.88 -12.41
N VAL A 875 -18.13 -5.32 -13.62
CA VAL A 875 -16.93 -4.74 -14.24
C VAL A 875 -17.21 -3.35 -14.77
N HIS A 876 -16.61 -2.33 -14.16
CA HIS A 876 -16.85 -0.92 -14.50
C HIS A 876 -18.33 -0.51 -14.33
N ASP A 877 -19.08 -0.40 -15.42
CA ASP A 877 -20.52 -0.07 -15.44
C ASP A 877 -21.35 -1.25 -16.03
N GLU A 878 -20.72 -2.43 -16.17
CA GLU A 878 -21.26 -3.67 -16.73
C GLU A 878 -21.60 -4.69 -15.64
N LEU A 879 -22.74 -5.37 -15.80
CA LEU A 879 -23.12 -6.59 -15.09
C LEU A 879 -23.03 -7.80 -16.04
N LEU A 880 -22.35 -8.86 -15.62
CA LEU A 880 -22.28 -10.12 -16.35
C LEU A 880 -23.09 -11.18 -15.62
N LEU A 881 -24.04 -11.77 -16.32
CA LEU A 881 -24.88 -12.86 -15.83
C LEU A 881 -24.62 -14.13 -16.63
N GLU A 882 -24.78 -15.28 -15.99
CA GLU A 882 -24.96 -16.55 -16.67
C GLU A 882 -26.45 -16.89 -16.72
N SER A 883 -26.94 -17.29 -17.88
CA SER A 883 -28.35 -17.60 -18.11
C SER A 883 -28.51 -18.90 -18.88
N PRO A 884 -29.38 -19.82 -18.44
CA PRO A 884 -29.82 -20.93 -19.28
C PRO A 884 -30.43 -20.39 -20.58
N ALA A 885 -30.19 -21.07 -21.70
CA ALA A 885 -30.67 -20.62 -23.02
C ALA A 885 -32.20 -20.35 -23.05
N ALA A 886 -32.98 -21.12 -22.30
CA ALA A 886 -34.43 -20.96 -22.22
C ALA A 886 -34.89 -19.68 -21.49
N GLU A 887 -34.02 -19.07 -20.66
CA GLU A 887 -34.35 -17.88 -19.86
C GLU A 887 -33.83 -16.58 -20.46
N VAL A 888 -32.96 -16.64 -21.49
CA VAL A 888 -32.22 -15.50 -22.04
C VAL A 888 -33.12 -14.33 -22.42
N GLU A 889 -34.23 -14.56 -23.12
CA GLU A 889 -35.14 -13.48 -23.53
C GLU A 889 -35.76 -12.77 -22.32
N ARG A 890 -36.22 -13.54 -21.34
CA ARG A 890 -36.84 -13.02 -20.12
C ARG A 890 -35.82 -12.29 -19.25
N VAL A 891 -34.62 -12.83 -19.11
CA VAL A 891 -33.52 -12.24 -18.33
C VAL A 891 -33.01 -10.96 -19.00
N THR A 892 -32.86 -10.94 -20.33
CA THR A 892 -32.47 -9.75 -21.08
C THR A 892 -33.45 -8.61 -20.87
N ALA A 893 -34.76 -8.89 -20.93
CA ALA A 893 -35.80 -7.90 -20.67
C ALA A 893 -35.77 -7.42 -19.21
N LEU A 894 -35.66 -8.35 -18.26
CA LEU A 894 -35.63 -8.08 -16.83
C LEU A 894 -34.45 -7.20 -16.43
N VAL A 895 -33.23 -7.57 -16.85
CA VAL A 895 -32.00 -6.83 -16.50
C VAL A 895 -32.03 -5.43 -17.11
N ARG A 896 -32.48 -5.30 -18.37
CA ARG A 896 -32.62 -4.00 -19.02
C ARG A 896 -33.59 -3.09 -18.27
N ASP A 897 -34.76 -3.61 -17.89
CA ASP A 897 -35.77 -2.85 -17.16
C ASP A 897 -35.30 -2.49 -15.75
N ALA A 898 -34.74 -3.45 -15.01
CA ALA A 898 -34.18 -3.26 -13.67
C ALA A 898 -33.12 -2.15 -13.68
N MET A 899 -32.08 -2.29 -14.50
CA MET A 899 -30.97 -1.33 -14.58
C MET A 899 -31.42 0.05 -15.08
N SER A 900 -32.28 0.13 -16.10
CA SER A 900 -32.76 1.44 -16.57
C SER A 900 -33.75 2.12 -15.61
N GLY A 901 -34.40 1.34 -14.74
CA GLY A 901 -35.44 1.78 -13.82
C GLY A 901 -34.99 2.07 -12.39
N VAL A 902 -33.74 1.81 -12.01
CA VAL A 902 -33.28 1.96 -10.60
C VAL A 902 -33.39 3.37 -10.04
N TYR A 903 -33.33 4.39 -10.91
CA TYR A 903 -33.45 5.78 -10.49
C TYR A 903 -33.92 6.68 -11.62
N ALA A 904 -34.83 7.60 -11.31
CA ALA A 904 -35.36 8.57 -12.27
C ALA A 904 -34.42 9.77 -12.41
N LEU A 905 -33.62 9.80 -13.48
CA LEU A 905 -32.84 10.97 -13.90
C LEU A 905 -33.62 11.83 -14.90
N ASP A 906 -33.20 13.08 -15.10
CA ASP A 906 -33.78 13.96 -16.14
C ASP A 906 -33.56 13.46 -17.57
N VAL A 907 -32.61 12.55 -17.74
CA VAL A 907 -32.28 11.85 -18.98
C VAL A 907 -32.48 10.35 -18.77
N PRO A 908 -32.95 9.60 -19.78
CA PRO A 908 -33.17 8.16 -19.62
C PRO A 908 -31.85 7.45 -19.32
N LEU A 909 -31.84 6.49 -18.40
CA LEU A 909 -30.76 5.51 -18.32
C LEU A 909 -30.93 4.51 -19.48
N VAL A 910 -29.85 4.22 -20.18
CA VAL A 910 -29.85 3.29 -21.31
C VAL A 910 -28.84 2.20 -21.04
N VAL A 911 -29.27 0.96 -21.26
CA VAL A 911 -28.50 -0.26 -20.99
C VAL A 911 -28.41 -1.02 -22.30
N ASP A 912 -27.19 -1.28 -22.74
CA ASP A 912 -26.91 -2.13 -23.89
C ASP A 912 -26.74 -3.56 -23.37
N VAL A 913 -27.50 -4.50 -23.95
CA VAL A 913 -27.48 -5.90 -23.52
C VAL A 913 -27.03 -6.75 -24.70
N HIS A 914 -26.04 -7.58 -24.44
CA HIS A 914 -25.40 -8.48 -25.38
C HIS A 914 -25.38 -9.90 -24.83
N VAL A 915 -25.49 -10.88 -25.72
CA VAL A 915 -25.53 -12.30 -25.37
C VAL A 915 -24.41 -12.99 -26.15
N GLY A 916 -23.64 -13.84 -25.48
CA GLY A 916 -22.52 -14.54 -26.08
C GLY A 916 -22.27 -15.90 -25.43
N ALA A 917 -21.62 -16.80 -26.16
CA ALA A 917 -21.24 -18.12 -25.64
C ALA A 917 -20.05 -18.02 -24.66
N ASP A 918 -19.26 -16.97 -24.77
CA ASP A 918 -18.14 -16.64 -23.90
C ASP A 918 -18.12 -15.14 -23.56
N TRP A 919 -17.26 -14.74 -22.63
CA TRP A 919 -17.25 -13.34 -22.17
C TRP A 919 -16.73 -12.36 -23.23
N ALA A 920 -15.94 -12.81 -24.22
CA ALA A 920 -15.53 -11.94 -25.32
C ALA A 920 -16.71 -11.64 -26.25
N GLU A 921 -17.50 -12.65 -26.62
CA GLU A 921 -18.71 -12.49 -27.44
C GLU A 921 -19.78 -11.67 -26.74
N ALA A 922 -19.98 -11.90 -25.43
CA ALA A 922 -20.98 -11.18 -24.65
C ALA A 922 -20.62 -9.69 -24.48
N HIS A 923 -19.36 -9.29 -24.60
CA HIS A 923 -18.94 -7.90 -24.40
C HIS A 923 -19.07 -7.02 -25.66
N GLY A 924 -19.40 -7.59 -26.83
CA GLY A 924 -19.55 -6.86 -28.11
C GLY A 924 -18.29 -6.84 -28.97
#